data_AF-W8QM95-F1
#
_entry.id   AF-W8QM95-F1
#
_cell.length_a   1.000
_cell.length_b   1.000
_cell.length_c   1.000
_cell.angle_alpha   90.00
_cell.angle_beta   90.00
_cell.angle_gamma   90.00
#
_symmetry.space_group_name_H-M   'P 1'
#
loop_
_entity.id
_entity.type
_entity.pdbx_description
1 polymer ?
#
loop_
_entity_poly.entity_id
_entity_poly.type
_entity_poly.pdbx_seq_one_letter_code
_entity_poly.pdbx_strand_id
1 'polypeptide(L)'
;MAIFPTFESVLLQIAKALGANSQMNSKSKTKFKDVDMEMDNLSTTWERILADIADALGLDEGAKKDLISNVADDYLLHKRVELEVYSSKASQRKIVWHYLARIIIPALARHTVFWQTESKMDEGMPSGRFWYLPAVDSPIEPTQLLLPVPQVLNWLIDLIQDTNTSIANNLENDLKIHDGHGTVLKNLYNWENAKSTPEVSSINNLFPDEVNIQFCGCFEPDEKSSQFEQALGFIEKKGLSYDDLQHEIDINCEDLKRILKSECSVAEQQDFVRRLKVRYQAPSSKVIRMRLLIARAIQEGYQQLVKFLTPKVDKLSFDLNENKTLQLVELYNYVYNLTFDAHIQKGFLGQHAENKYFEEQLPSFFRYDLLRLFTSDNEHDIPWSTLDRINSIFSRSGEEDILDNIFPTTEHESEKMHKIVKEEGDYLNDFFFRRDMLIDKLKKNKSPFKQLQSIDDFEVVYGARIIHMNQYSNPNIGDMIVERLKSLESNPTETMKRILFELEIHLILNKLGSKTEEKVSALLDEAKHCDDFEFSKANILRYEALHYIAQNKLKEAKKNLDLAIDECKKKYSFGTFRGWLARDAFALVIANQKLIPNNHEKYFRDMYYWGVLKRETNIYDVSRDLHEYFWKTLYKCYPNYQPQFSDCSNDIEKFSRDFAECIKNEHSIELVLKKHKALKNKQLKYPQADSIILLMMKMNYELLRKLNYNKQMVPTDIVKEISDVCNRMIQGIRKVIELWPEIVNVSDFKEQTPLMFAANTKDYQTVKTLLKANADPNKQDFRGRTALHAAAASRCWKSASFLLEYGCDAAIAGPEGSTALHTAIRMGEIAIVELLIEKRPELLKIKDSKGILPEQLARKIATDPFAYELLNQFLKSEDRSVVSLDTYKKVLEFF
;
A
#
# COMPACT_ATOMS: atom_id res chain seq x y z
N MET A 1 -23.92 -0.96 5.30
CA MET A 1 -22.51 -1.35 5.10
C MET A 1 -21.72 -0.08 4.85
N ALA A 2 -20.55 0.04 5.46
CA ALA A 2 -19.84 1.28 5.70
C ALA A 2 -18.34 1.02 5.53
N ILE A 3 -17.90 0.77 4.30
CA ILE A 3 -16.50 0.44 4.00
C ILE A 3 -15.96 1.50 3.04
N PHE A 4 -14.71 1.89 3.23
CA PHE A 4 -13.99 2.65 2.22
C PHE A 4 -13.95 1.86 0.91
N PRO A 5 -14.14 2.51 -0.25
CA PRO A 5 -13.95 1.85 -1.55
C PRO A 5 -12.46 1.51 -1.70
N THR A 6 -12.12 0.22 -1.77
CA THR A 6 -10.73 -0.21 -2.02
C THR A 6 -10.21 0.40 -3.31
N PHE A 7 -8.95 0.85 -3.31
CA PHE A 7 -8.30 1.43 -4.49
C PHE A 7 -8.34 0.46 -5.70
N GLU A 8 -8.18 -0.84 -5.46
CA GLU A 8 -8.37 -1.92 -6.43
C GLU A 8 -9.77 -1.94 -7.06
N SER A 9 -10.82 -1.66 -6.28
CA SER A 9 -12.19 -1.55 -6.80
C SER A 9 -12.38 -0.32 -7.70
N VAL A 10 -11.68 0.79 -7.39
CA VAL A 10 -11.73 2.02 -8.19
C VAL A 10 -10.97 1.82 -9.50
N LEU A 11 -9.76 1.25 -9.44
CA LEU A 11 -8.97 0.90 -10.62
C LEU A 11 -9.73 0.00 -11.59
N LEU A 12 -10.42 -1.04 -11.09
CA LEU A 12 -11.25 -1.91 -11.93
C LEU A 12 -12.39 -1.17 -12.63
N GLN A 13 -12.95 -0.12 -12.02
CA GLN A 13 -13.98 0.71 -12.66
C GLN A 13 -13.39 1.65 -13.72
N ILE A 14 -12.25 2.30 -13.43
CA ILE A 14 -11.51 3.13 -14.39
C ILE A 14 -11.11 2.30 -15.61
N ALA A 15 -10.47 1.14 -15.40
CA ALA A 15 -10.07 0.24 -16.47
C ALA A 15 -11.28 -0.16 -17.34
N LYS A 16 -12.39 -0.59 -16.71
CA LYS A 16 -13.63 -0.94 -17.43
C LYS A 16 -14.18 0.24 -18.24
N ALA A 17 -14.16 1.46 -17.70
CA ALA A 17 -14.70 2.65 -18.37
C ALA A 17 -13.86 3.08 -19.59
N LEU A 18 -12.55 2.81 -19.57
CA LEU A 18 -11.62 2.99 -20.69
C LEU A 18 -11.57 1.79 -21.66
N GLY A 19 -12.23 0.67 -21.34
CA GLY A 19 -12.18 -0.58 -22.12
C GLY A 19 -10.97 -1.47 -21.85
N ALA A 20 -10.12 -1.10 -20.89
CA ALA A 20 -9.00 -1.90 -20.39
C ALA A 20 -9.48 -3.09 -19.52
N ASN A 21 -8.60 -4.08 -19.31
CA ASN A 21 -8.84 -5.25 -18.45
C ASN A 21 -10.02 -6.16 -18.85
N SER A 22 -10.09 -6.50 -20.13
CA SER A 22 -11.03 -7.48 -20.69
C SER A 22 -10.69 -8.93 -20.29
N GLN A 23 -9.42 -9.25 -20.02
CA GLN A 23 -8.93 -10.63 -19.87
C GLN A 23 -9.16 -11.26 -18.47
N MET A 24 -9.42 -10.47 -17.42
CA MET A 24 -9.66 -11.04 -16.07
C MET A 24 -11.07 -11.63 -15.92
N ASN A 25 -11.14 -12.90 -15.51
CA ASN A 25 -12.40 -13.57 -15.14
C ASN A 25 -13.02 -12.98 -13.84
N SER A 26 -14.31 -13.27 -13.60
CA SER A 26 -15.06 -12.73 -12.46
C SER A 26 -14.45 -13.04 -11.09
N LYS A 27 -13.98 -14.28 -10.87
CA LYS A 27 -13.36 -14.71 -9.61
C LYS A 27 -12.06 -13.95 -9.34
N SER A 28 -11.24 -13.72 -10.36
CA SER A 28 -10.03 -12.90 -10.25
C SER A 28 -10.38 -11.42 -9.99
N LYS A 29 -11.42 -10.87 -10.65
CA LYS A 29 -11.88 -9.49 -10.39
C LYS A 29 -12.32 -9.32 -8.93
N THR A 30 -13.09 -10.25 -8.36
CA THR A 30 -13.45 -10.22 -6.92
C THR A 30 -12.22 -10.31 -6.02
N LYS A 31 -11.31 -11.26 -6.25
CA LYS A 31 -10.09 -11.40 -5.45
C LYS A 31 -9.18 -10.17 -5.48
N PHE A 32 -9.07 -9.49 -6.62
CA PHE A 32 -8.29 -8.25 -6.74
C PHE A 32 -8.97 -7.14 -5.93
N LYS A 33 -10.26 -6.90 -6.19
CA LYS A 33 -11.09 -5.89 -5.52
C LYS A 33 -11.03 -5.99 -3.98
N ASP A 34 -11.10 -7.20 -3.44
CA ASP A 34 -11.15 -7.44 -2.00
C ASP A 34 -9.75 -7.66 -1.38
N VAL A 35 -8.68 -7.52 -2.18
CA VAL A 35 -7.27 -7.70 -1.79
C VAL A 35 -7.02 -9.10 -1.17
N ASP A 36 -7.55 -10.12 -1.84
CA ASP A 36 -7.54 -11.54 -1.47
C ASP A 36 -6.84 -12.44 -2.52
N MET A 37 -6.00 -11.82 -3.35
CA MET A 37 -4.92 -12.47 -4.10
C MET A 37 -3.70 -12.69 -3.20
N GLU A 38 -2.85 -13.66 -3.54
CA GLU A 38 -1.50 -13.74 -2.96
C GLU A 38 -0.70 -12.49 -3.34
N MET A 39 0.20 -12.01 -2.47
CA MET A 39 1.00 -10.78 -2.66
C MET A 39 1.53 -10.61 -4.11
N ASP A 40 2.25 -11.60 -4.63
CA ASP A 40 2.89 -11.56 -5.96
C ASP A 40 1.84 -11.49 -7.09
N ASN A 41 0.73 -12.21 -6.93
CA ASN A 41 -0.40 -12.21 -7.86
C ASN A 41 -1.17 -10.89 -7.85
N LEU A 42 -1.16 -10.16 -6.72
CA LEU A 42 -1.74 -8.81 -6.63
C LEU A 42 -0.85 -7.79 -7.36
N SER A 43 0.47 -7.80 -7.12
CA SER A 43 1.43 -6.88 -7.77
C SER A 43 1.43 -7.03 -9.29
N THR A 44 1.54 -8.26 -9.79
CA THR A 44 1.49 -8.53 -11.24
C THR A 44 0.13 -8.22 -11.87
N THR A 45 -0.96 -8.27 -11.10
CA THR A 45 -2.28 -7.82 -11.56
C THR A 45 -2.38 -6.30 -11.60
N TRP A 46 -1.79 -5.58 -10.64
CA TRP A 46 -1.65 -4.11 -10.64
C TRP A 46 -0.90 -3.64 -11.90
N GLU A 47 0.29 -4.17 -12.14
CA GLU A 47 1.12 -3.87 -13.32
C GLU A 47 0.37 -4.10 -14.64
N ARG A 48 -0.32 -5.25 -14.79
CA ARG A 48 -1.11 -5.53 -15.99
C ARG A 48 -2.26 -4.55 -16.19
N ILE A 49 -3.01 -4.18 -15.15
CA ILE A 49 -4.16 -3.28 -15.32
C ILE A 49 -3.69 -1.87 -15.70
N LEU A 50 -2.59 -1.39 -15.13
CA LEU A 50 -2.01 -0.10 -15.50
C LEU A 50 -1.43 -0.12 -16.92
N ALA A 51 -0.82 -1.23 -17.35
CA ALA A 51 -0.42 -1.42 -18.74
C ALA A 51 -1.63 -1.41 -19.69
N ASP A 52 -2.69 -2.18 -19.40
CA ASP A 52 -3.92 -2.18 -20.21
C ASP A 52 -4.55 -0.78 -20.32
N ILE A 53 -4.49 0.05 -19.26
CA ILE A 53 -4.97 1.45 -19.27
C ILE A 53 -4.08 2.34 -20.14
N ALA A 54 -2.76 2.26 -19.97
CA ALA A 54 -1.79 3.03 -20.76
C ALA A 54 -1.91 2.70 -22.26
N ASP A 55 -2.05 1.42 -22.59
CA ASP A 55 -2.20 0.93 -23.96
C ASP A 55 -3.55 1.37 -24.57
N ALA A 56 -4.64 1.37 -23.78
CA ALA A 56 -5.96 1.87 -24.22
C ALA A 56 -5.99 3.38 -24.47
N LEU A 57 -5.22 4.16 -23.71
CA LEU A 57 -5.01 5.60 -23.93
C LEU A 57 -3.95 5.89 -25.01
N GLY A 58 -3.17 4.88 -25.41
CA GLY A 58 -2.07 5.02 -26.36
C GLY A 58 -0.87 5.78 -25.80
N LEU A 59 -0.61 5.75 -24.50
CA LEU A 59 0.54 6.41 -23.89
C LEU A 59 1.87 5.81 -24.42
N ASP A 60 2.91 6.63 -24.50
CA ASP A 60 4.27 6.12 -24.75
C ASP A 60 4.92 5.58 -23.46
N GLU A 61 6.11 5.00 -23.59
CA GLU A 61 6.86 4.38 -22.48
C GLU A 61 7.41 5.36 -21.44
N GLY A 62 7.37 6.68 -21.68
CA GLY A 62 7.59 7.72 -20.68
C GLY A 62 6.31 7.94 -19.88
N ALA A 63 5.26 8.40 -20.57
CA ALA A 63 3.95 8.69 -19.96
C ALA A 63 3.34 7.47 -19.23
N LYS A 64 3.64 6.24 -19.68
CA LYS A 64 3.25 4.99 -19.00
C LYS A 64 3.95 4.79 -17.66
N LYS A 65 5.23 5.15 -17.54
CA LYS A 65 5.97 5.11 -16.26
C LYS A 65 5.47 6.18 -15.31
N ASP A 66 5.22 7.38 -15.84
CA ASP A 66 4.69 8.49 -15.06
C ASP A 66 3.30 8.15 -14.52
N LEU A 67 2.41 7.58 -15.34
CA LEU A 67 1.11 7.04 -14.89
C LEU A 67 1.28 6.01 -13.76
N ILE A 68 2.18 5.05 -13.91
CA ILE A 68 2.41 4.01 -12.89
C ILE A 68 2.94 4.62 -11.58
N SER A 69 3.86 5.58 -11.65
CA SER A 69 4.40 6.26 -10.46
C SER A 69 3.32 7.05 -9.74
N ASN A 70 2.60 7.91 -10.45
CA ASN A 70 1.53 8.74 -9.88
C ASN A 70 0.42 7.90 -9.23
N VAL A 71 -0.01 6.81 -9.89
CA VAL A 71 -1.03 5.92 -9.33
C VAL A 71 -0.51 5.16 -8.09
N ALA A 72 0.79 4.92 -7.99
CA ALA A 72 1.38 4.36 -6.77
C ALA A 72 1.34 5.37 -5.62
N ASP A 73 1.61 6.66 -5.86
CA ASP A 73 1.52 7.71 -4.84
C ASP A 73 0.07 7.95 -4.37
N ASP A 74 -0.89 8.00 -5.31
CA ASP A 74 -2.33 8.04 -5.00
C ASP A 74 -2.78 6.81 -4.19
N TYR A 75 -2.25 5.62 -4.49
CA TYR A 75 -2.51 4.42 -3.69
C TYR A 75 -1.97 4.57 -2.25
N LEU A 76 -0.79 5.16 -2.06
CA LEU A 76 -0.23 5.37 -0.72
C LEU A 76 -1.03 6.40 0.09
N LEU A 77 -1.50 7.47 -0.56
CA LEU A 77 -2.41 8.44 0.04
C LEU A 77 -3.72 7.76 0.46
N HIS A 78 -4.36 7.03 -0.46
CA HIS A 78 -5.57 6.26 -0.18
C HIS A 78 -5.37 5.31 1.00
N LYS A 79 -4.27 4.54 0.99
CA LYS A 79 -4.00 3.54 2.02
C LYS A 79 -3.79 4.18 3.39
N ARG A 80 -3.10 5.33 3.47
CA ARG A 80 -2.97 6.06 4.74
C ARG A 80 -4.34 6.45 5.32
N VAL A 81 -5.26 6.94 4.48
CA VAL A 81 -6.64 7.26 4.90
C VAL A 81 -7.39 6.01 5.37
N GLU A 82 -7.33 4.92 4.60
CA GLU A 82 -8.01 3.66 4.94
C GLU A 82 -7.55 3.11 6.31
N LEU A 83 -6.29 3.32 6.69
CA LEU A 83 -5.69 2.83 7.94
C LEU A 83 -6.03 3.69 9.17
N GLU A 84 -6.18 5.00 8.99
CA GLU A 84 -6.38 5.95 10.10
C GLU A 84 -7.84 6.45 10.25
N VAL A 85 -8.72 6.15 9.29
CA VAL A 85 -10.14 6.52 9.34
C VAL A 85 -11.06 5.34 9.63
N TYR A 86 -11.89 5.51 10.67
CA TYR A 86 -12.87 4.55 11.15
C TYR A 86 -14.25 4.93 10.60
N SER A 87 -14.85 4.04 9.81
CA SER A 87 -16.16 4.30 9.16
C SER A 87 -17.28 4.60 10.16
N SER A 88 -17.13 4.13 11.40
CA SER A 88 -18.10 4.29 12.47
C SER A 88 -19.51 3.88 11.99
N LYS A 89 -20.55 4.67 12.28
CA LYS A 89 -21.94 4.37 11.87
C LYS A 89 -22.34 5.00 10.53
N ALA A 90 -21.41 5.65 9.82
CA ALA A 90 -21.73 6.41 8.61
C ALA A 90 -22.08 5.53 7.40
N SER A 91 -23.05 5.97 6.59
CA SER A 91 -23.41 5.34 5.33
C SER A 91 -22.25 5.35 4.35
N GLN A 92 -22.26 4.39 3.42
CA GLN A 92 -21.33 4.40 2.29
C GLN A 92 -21.43 5.69 1.44
N ARG A 93 -22.61 6.33 1.34
CA ARG A 93 -22.76 7.64 0.69
C ARG A 93 -22.00 8.72 1.43
N LYS A 94 -22.18 8.82 2.75
CA LYS A 94 -21.47 9.78 3.61
C LYS A 94 -19.95 9.55 3.55
N ILE A 95 -19.49 8.30 3.63
CA ILE A 95 -18.06 7.97 3.51
C ILE A 95 -17.49 8.44 2.17
N VAL A 96 -18.12 8.04 1.05
CA VAL A 96 -17.66 8.42 -0.30
C VAL A 96 -17.73 9.93 -0.51
N TRP A 97 -18.79 10.60 -0.04
CA TRP A 97 -18.94 12.06 -0.12
C TRP A 97 -17.78 12.79 0.56
N HIS A 98 -17.56 12.54 1.84
CA HIS A 98 -16.50 13.23 2.57
C HIS A 98 -15.12 12.83 2.08
N TYR A 99 -14.90 11.57 1.66
CA TYR A 99 -13.62 11.13 1.10
C TYR A 99 -13.29 11.79 -0.24
N LEU A 100 -14.26 11.88 -1.16
CA LEU A 100 -14.10 12.59 -2.43
C LEU A 100 -13.83 14.08 -2.19
N ALA A 101 -14.69 14.74 -1.42
CA ALA A 101 -14.61 16.18 -1.17
C ALA A 101 -13.35 16.59 -0.39
N ARG A 102 -12.92 15.82 0.61
CA ARG A 102 -11.78 16.21 1.45
C ARG A 102 -10.44 15.78 0.90
N ILE A 103 -10.37 14.69 0.13
CA ILE A 103 -9.08 14.06 -0.20
C ILE A 103 -8.89 13.91 -1.70
N ILE A 104 -9.71 13.07 -2.35
CA ILE A 104 -9.45 12.67 -3.74
C ILE A 104 -9.57 13.85 -4.72
N ILE A 105 -10.64 14.64 -4.63
CA ILE A 105 -10.87 15.72 -5.60
C ILE A 105 -9.81 16.83 -5.48
N PRO A 106 -9.46 17.31 -4.27
CA PRO A 106 -8.33 18.22 -4.12
C PRO A 106 -6.97 17.65 -4.56
N ALA A 107 -6.70 16.36 -4.31
CA ALA A 107 -5.47 15.69 -4.76
C ALA A 107 -5.35 15.75 -6.29
N LEU A 108 -6.37 15.23 -6.97
CA LEU A 108 -6.42 15.13 -8.44
C LEU A 108 -6.32 16.51 -9.10
N ALA A 109 -6.96 17.53 -8.53
CA ALA A 109 -6.86 18.89 -9.04
C ALA A 109 -5.43 19.44 -8.97
N ARG A 110 -4.71 19.21 -7.86
CA ARG A 110 -3.31 19.64 -7.69
C ARG A 110 -2.35 18.84 -8.57
N HIS A 111 -2.45 17.51 -8.56
CA HIS A 111 -1.64 16.63 -9.42
C HIS A 111 -1.80 17.01 -10.90
N THR A 112 -3.02 17.33 -11.34
CA THR A 112 -3.25 17.75 -12.73
C THR A 112 -2.60 19.10 -13.06
N VAL A 113 -2.52 20.06 -12.13
CA VAL A 113 -1.75 21.30 -12.36
C VAL A 113 -0.28 20.95 -12.59
N PHE A 114 0.33 20.20 -11.67
CA PHE A 114 1.76 19.90 -11.74
C PHE A 114 2.12 19.13 -13.02
N TRP A 115 1.29 18.16 -13.42
CA TRP A 115 1.45 17.50 -14.72
C TRP A 115 1.38 18.51 -15.87
N GLN A 116 0.34 19.36 -15.95
CA GLN A 116 0.17 20.33 -17.05
C GLN A 116 1.28 21.40 -17.11
N THR A 117 1.90 21.75 -15.98
CA THR A 117 3.03 22.70 -15.93
C THR A 117 4.35 22.07 -16.38
N GLU A 118 4.56 20.77 -16.16
CA GLU A 118 5.76 20.06 -16.60
C GLU A 118 5.64 19.53 -18.04
N SER A 119 4.45 19.03 -18.41
CA SER A 119 4.13 18.49 -19.75
C SER A 119 2.64 18.60 -20.04
N LYS A 120 2.26 19.28 -21.13
CA LYS A 120 0.85 19.40 -21.52
C LYS A 120 0.26 18.03 -21.81
N MET A 121 -0.73 17.62 -21.02
CA MET A 121 -1.42 16.32 -21.17
C MET A 121 -2.15 16.20 -22.52
N ASP A 122 -2.54 17.34 -23.09
CA ASP A 122 -3.24 17.44 -24.37
C ASP A 122 -2.95 18.80 -25.03
N GLU A 123 -1.92 18.89 -25.87
CA GLU A 123 -1.41 20.18 -26.39
C GLU A 123 -2.46 21.03 -27.11
N GLY A 124 -3.40 20.38 -27.82
CA GLY A 124 -4.49 21.03 -28.57
C GLY A 124 -5.79 21.22 -27.78
N MET A 125 -5.75 21.20 -26.45
CA MET A 125 -6.90 21.45 -25.58
C MET A 125 -6.98 22.95 -25.21
N PRO A 126 -8.19 23.54 -25.10
CA PRO A 126 -8.39 24.89 -24.59
C PRO A 126 -7.74 25.15 -23.24
N SER A 127 -7.24 26.37 -23.06
CA SER A 127 -6.66 26.80 -21.81
C SER A 127 -7.73 27.44 -20.92
N GLY A 128 -8.00 26.84 -19.76
CA GLY A 128 -8.97 27.37 -18.79
C GLY A 128 -10.38 26.76 -18.84
N ARG A 129 -10.66 25.79 -19.73
CA ARG A 129 -11.91 24.98 -19.67
C ARG A 129 -11.62 23.49 -19.82
N PHE A 130 -11.97 22.71 -18.79
CA PHE A 130 -11.88 21.25 -18.83
C PHE A 130 -13.06 20.63 -19.57
N TRP A 131 -12.93 20.41 -20.89
CA TRP A 131 -13.90 19.63 -21.69
C TRP A 131 -14.19 18.23 -21.15
N TYR A 132 -13.27 17.67 -20.36
CA TYR A 132 -13.41 16.37 -19.72
C TYR A 132 -14.28 16.41 -18.46
N LEU A 133 -14.68 17.59 -17.99
CA LEU A 133 -15.60 17.78 -16.85
C LEU A 133 -16.95 18.34 -17.31
N PRO A 134 -18.05 18.07 -16.59
CA PRO A 134 -19.31 18.77 -16.79
C PRO A 134 -19.12 20.28 -16.60
N ALA A 135 -19.71 21.09 -17.48
CA ALA A 135 -19.63 22.55 -17.41
C ALA A 135 -20.91 23.17 -17.97
N VAL A 136 -21.30 24.35 -17.46
CA VAL A 136 -22.43 25.10 -18.04
C VAL A 136 -22.10 25.63 -19.44
N ASP A 137 -23.13 25.91 -20.22
CA ASP A 137 -23.02 26.55 -21.54
C ASP A 137 -22.54 28.00 -21.44
N SER A 138 -23.08 28.78 -20.51
CA SER A 138 -22.69 30.16 -20.22
C SER A 138 -22.45 30.38 -18.72
N PRO A 139 -21.37 31.07 -18.30
CA PRO A 139 -21.15 31.41 -16.90
C PRO A 139 -21.99 32.61 -16.41
N ILE A 140 -22.63 33.35 -17.34
CA ILE A 140 -23.43 34.56 -17.01
C ILE A 140 -24.91 34.20 -16.89
N GLU A 141 -25.43 33.46 -17.89
CA GLU A 141 -26.82 32.99 -17.94
C GLU A 141 -26.82 31.49 -18.30
N PRO A 142 -26.50 30.59 -17.36
CA PRO A 142 -26.47 29.16 -17.61
C PRO A 142 -27.86 28.62 -17.95
N THR A 143 -27.99 27.97 -19.11
CA THR A 143 -29.26 27.36 -19.56
C THR A 143 -29.21 25.83 -19.53
N GLN A 144 -28.03 25.23 -19.63
CA GLN A 144 -27.85 23.77 -19.65
C GLN A 144 -26.48 23.31 -19.13
N LEU A 145 -26.44 22.08 -18.61
CA LEU A 145 -25.19 21.41 -18.24
C LEU A 145 -24.68 20.56 -19.41
N LEU A 146 -23.52 20.95 -19.97
CA LEU A 146 -22.83 20.19 -21.00
C LEU A 146 -21.98 19.10 -20.36
N LEU A 147 -22.24 17.84 -20.70
CA LEU A 147 -21.44 16.70 -20.23
C LEU A 147 -20.18 16.50 -21.11
N PRO A 148 -19.18 15.73 -20.64
CA PRO A 148 -17.90 15.60 -21.35
C PRO A 148 -17.96 15.05 -22.78
N VAL A 149 -18.80 14.05 -23.05
CA VAL A 149 -18.87 13.44 -24.40
C VAL A 149 -19.43 14.44 -25.43
N PRO A 150 -20.57 15.12 -25.19
CA PRO A 150 -21.02 16.23 -26.05
C PRO A 150 -19.93 17.28 -26.32
N GLN A 151 -19.17 17.71 -25.30
CA GLN A 151 -18.10 18.69 -25.51
C GLN A 151 -17.01 18.20 -26.49
N VAL A 152 -16.59 16.94 -26.38
CA VAL A 152 -15.60 16.34 -27.32
C VAL A 152 -16.20 16.06 -28.70
N LEU A 153 -17.49 15.69 -28.79
CA LEU A 153 -18.16 15.54 -30.09
C LEU A 153 -18.27 16.88 -30.82
N ASN A 154 -18.64 17.95 -30.13
CA ASN A 154 -18.74 19.30 -30.70
C ASN A 154 -17.39 19.78 -31.22
N TRP A 155 -16.31 19.58 -30.46
CA TRP A 155 -14.94 19.85 -30.93
C TRP A 155 -14.61 19.08 -32.22
N LEU A 156 -14.93 17.79 -32.27
CA LEU A 156 -14.58 16.96 -33.43
C LEU A 156 -15.42 17.32 -34.67
N ILE A 157 -16.71 17.62 -34.49
CA ILE A 157 -17.60 18.07 -35.56
C ILE A 157 -17.11 19.43 -36.10
N ASP A 158 -16.71 20.36 -35.23
CA ASP A 158 -16.17 21.68 -35.60
C ASP A 158 -14.85 21.62 -36.39
N LEU A 159 -14.01 20.60 -36.16
CA LEU A 159 -12.81 20.38 -36.97
C LEU A 159 -13.09 19.67 -38.30
N ILE A 160 -14.09 18.79 -38.36
CA ILE A 160 -14.43 18.06 -39.58
C ILE A 160 -15.19 18.97 -40.56
N GLN A 161 -16.17 19.74 -40.08
CA GLN A 161 -17.04 20.59 -40.90
C GLN A 161 -16.51 22.02 -41.08
N ASP A 162 -17.15 22.75 -41.99
CA ASP A 162 -16.97 24.19 -42.16
C ASP A 162 -18.09 24.95 -41.43
N THR A 163 -17.83 26.14 -40.91
CA THR A 163 -18.69 26.85 -39.93
C THR A 163 -20.06 27.31 -40.45
N ASN A 164 -20.37 27.10 -41.73
CA ASN A 164 -21.62 27.50 -42.35
C ASN A 164 -22.57 26.31 -42.71
N THR A 165 -22.21 25.06 -42.41
CA THR A 165 -23.09 23.90 -42.66
C THR A 165 -23.95 23.52 -41.45
N SER A 166 -25.14 24.10 -41.35
CA SER A 166 -26.21 23.54 -40.52
C SER A 166 -26.84 22.35 -41.25
N ILE A 167 -26.77 21.16 -40.67
CA ILE A 167 -27.45 19.96 -41.18
C ILE A 167 -28.87 19.93 -40.60
N ALA A 168 -29.86 19.78 -41.48
CA ALA A 168 -31.26 19.80 -41.08
C ALA A 168 -31.72 18.42 -40.57
N ASN A 169 -33.00 18.32 -40.20
CA ASN A 169 -33.63 17.12 -39.64
C ASN A 169 -33.59 15.85 -40.54
N ASN A 170 -32.93 15.87 -41.70
CA ASN A 170 -32.90 14.80 -42.69
C ASN A 170 -31.46 14.34 -43.02
N LEU A 171 -30.72 14.03 -41.94
CA LEU A 171 -29.28 13.73 -41.90
C LEU A 171 -28.73 12.85 -43.04
N GLU A 172 -29.50 11.86 -43.52
CA GLU A 172 -29.03 10.92 -44.55
C GLU A 172 -28.93 11.54 -45.95
N ASN A 173 -29.80 12.52 -46.26
CA ASN A 173 -29.81 13.20 -47.55
C ASN A 173 -28.77 14.33 -47.60
N ASP A 174 -28.58 15.02 -46.47
CA ASP A 174 -27.69 16.17 -46.35
C ASP A 174 -26.20 15.78 -46.38
N LEU A 175 -25.84 14.61 -45.82
CA LEU A 175 -24.45 14.15 -45.67
C LEU A 175 -23.85 13.36 -46.87
N LYS A 176 -24.60 13.15 -47.96
CA LYS A 176 -24.13 12.46 -49.20
C LYS A 176 -23.22 11.24 -48.94
N ILE A 177 -23.78 10.17 -48.38
CA ILE A 177 -23.07 8.99 -47.80
C ILE A 177 -22.39 8.08 -48.86
N HIS A 178 -21.52 8.64 -49.71
CA HIS A 178 -20.73 7.92 -50.73
C HIS A 178 -19.22 8.12 -50.59
N ASP A 179 -18.79 9.00 -49.68
CA ASP A 179 -17.42 9.08 -49.20
C ASP A 179 -17.33 8.65 -47.71
N GLY A 180 -16.11 8.41 -47.24
CA GLY A 180 -15.87 8.02 -45.84
C GLY A 180 -16.22 9.13 -44.84
N HIS A 181 -16.19 10.39 -45.27
CA HIS A 181 -16.40 11.57 -44.45
C HIS A 181 -17.86 11.71 -44.01
N GLY A 182 -18.83 11.61 -44.94
CA GLY A 182 -20.27 11.65 -44.61
C GLY A 182 -20.70 10.52 -43.65
N THR A 183 -20.01 9.38 -43.67
CA THR A 183 -20.25 8.26 -42.75
C THR A 183 -19.77 8.56 -41.32
N VAL A 184 -18.63 9.24 -41.16
CA VAL A 184 -18.12 9.64 -39.83
C VAL A 184 -19.06 10.64 -39.17
N LEU A 185 -19.41 11.73 -39.88
CA LEU A 185 -20.31 12.76 -39.36
C LEU A 185 -21.67 12.20 -38.92
N LYS A 186 -22.28 11.32 -39.72
CA LYS A 186 -23.54 10.66 -39.36
C LYS A 186 -23.46 9.93 -38.02
N ASN A 187 -22.34 9.23 -37.75
CA ASN A 187 -22.15 8.54 -36.49
C ASN A 187 -21.93 9.50 -35.31
N LEU A 188 -21.22 10.61 -35.51
CA LEU A 188 -21.02 11.62 -34.47
C LEU A 188 -22.33 12.28 -34.03
N TYR A 189 -23.18 12.72 -34.96
CA TYR A 189 -24.52 13.25 -34.63
C TYR A 189 -25.44 12.20 -33.99
N ASN A 190 -25.36 10.94 -34.42
CA ASN A 190 -26.09 9.85 -33.78
C ASN A 190 -25.66 9.66 -32.32
N TRP A 191 -24.38 9.87 -31.99
CA TRP A 191 -23.87 9.82 -30.62
C TRP A 191 -24.22 11.06 -29.80
N GLU A 192 -24.22 12.26 -30.41
CA GLU A 192 -24.66 13.50 -29.76
C GLU A 192 -26.12 13.41 -29.31
N ASN A 193 -26.99 12.88 -30.18
CA ASN A 193 -28.42 12.68 -29.91
C ASN A 193 -28.73 11.42 -29.07
N ALA A 194 -27.71 10.61 -28.71
CA ALA A 194 -27.91 9.38 -27.95
C ALA A 194 -28.10 9.62 -26.44
N LYS A 195 -28.98 8.82 -25.81
CA LYS A 195 -29.15 8.85 -24.34
C LYS A 195 -28.01 8.18 -23.57
N SER A 196 -27.19 7.39 -24.26
CA SER A 196 -26.08 6.58 -23.73
C SER A 196 -24.74 7.03 -24.31
N THR A 197 -23.68 6.87 -23.53
CA THR A 197 -22.29 7.01 -23.99
C THR A 197 -21.96 6.04 -25.13
N PRO A 198 -21.11 6.42 -26.11
CA PRO A 198 -20.65 5.51 -27.15
C PRO A 198 -19.92 4.28 -26.58
N GLU A 199 -20.01 3.14 -27.26
CA GLU A 199 -19.23 1.96 -26.91
C GLU A 199 -17.77 2.11 -27.36
N VAL A 200 -16.84 1.56 -26.56
CA VAL A 200 -15.39 1.54 -26.89
C VAL A 200 -15.12 0.84 -28.23
N SER A 201 -15.84 -0.25 -28.49
CA SER A 201 -15.88 -0.97 -29.78
C SER A 201 -16.26 -0.04 -30.94
N SER A 202 -17.31 0.77 -30.78
CA SER A 202 -17.78 1.71 -31.80
C SER A 202 -16.80 2.85 -32.05
N ILE A 203 -16.17 3.39 -30.99
CA ILE A 203 -15.11 4.40 -31.11
C ILE A 203 -13.92 3.83 -31.91
N ASN A 204 -13.43 2.65 -31.53
CA ASN A 204 -12.28 2.02 -32.18
C ASN A 204 -12.56 1.62 -33.64
N ASN A 205 -13.78 1.16 -33.95
CA ASN A 205 -14.19 0.80 -35.30
C ASN A 205 -14.40 2.02 -36.21
N LEU A 206 -14.82 3.17 -35.66
CA LEU A 206 -14.99 4.41 -36.42
C LEU A 206 -13.65 5.12 -36.68
N PHE A 207 -12.69 4.96 -35.76
CA PHE A 207 -11.38 5.61 -35.81
C PHE A 207 -10.22 4.60 -35.71
N PRO A 208 -10.03 3.65 -36.65
CA PRO A 208 -8.80 2.86 -36.74
C PRO A 208 -7.56 3.74 -36.99
N ASP A 209 -6.36 3.16 -36.94
CA ASP A 209 -5.11 3.92 -37.06
C ASP A 209 -4.94 4.64 -38.40
N GLU A 210 -5.51 4.08 -39.47
CA GLU A 210 -5.60 4.70 -40.78
C GLU A 210 -7.07 5.02 -41.11
N VAL A 211 -7.47 6.30 -40.97
CA VAL A 211 -8.73 6.83 -41.52
C VAL A 211 -8.45 8.08 -42.33
N ASN A 212 -8.99 8.14 -43.54
CA ASN A 212 -8.94 9.34 -44.37
C ASN A 212 -10.12 10.27 -44.00
N ILE A 213 -9.94 11.10 -42.97
CA ILE A 213 -10.86 12.17 -42.58
C ILE A 213 -10.34 13.48 -43.14
N GLN A 214 -11.20 14.23 -43.83
CA GLN A 214 -10.93 15.61 -44.20
C GLN A 214 -11.37 16.53 -43.05
N PHE A 215 -10.46 17.38 -42.56
CA PHE A 215 -10.73 18.34 -41.50
C PHE A 215 -10.86 19.75 -42.07
N CYS A 216 -12.09 20.17 -42.40
CA CYS A 216 -12.35 21.46 -43.05
C CYS A 216 -12.28 22.66 -42.09
N GLY A 217 -12.34 22.42 -40.78
CA GLY A 217 -12.35 23.43 -39.73
C GLY A 217 -10.98 23.68 -39.07
N CYS A 218 -9.91 23.11 -39.61
CA CYS A 218 -8.55 23.24 -39.10
C CYS A 218 -7.82 24.51 -39.59
N PHE A 219 -6.80 24.94 -38.85
CA PHE A 219 -5.97 26.10 -39.18
C PHE A 219 -4.56 25.67 -39.61
N GLU A 220 -4.39 25.47 -40.93
CA GLU A 220 -3.13 25.11 -41.57
C GLU A 220 -2.67 26.22 -42.53
N PRO A 221 -2.12 27.35 -42.03
CA PRO A 221 -1.78 28.49 -42.87
C PRO A 221 -0.51 28.21 -43.70
N ASP A 222 -0.50 28.72 -44.94
CA ASP A 222 0.62 28.54 -45.85
C ASP A 222 1.83 29.45 -45.52
N GLU A 223 2.99 29.15 -46.08
CA GLU A 223 4.20 29.99 -46.00
C GLU A 223 4.28 31.05 -47.09
N LYS A 224 3.26 31.15 -47.98
CA LYS A 224 3.28 32.03 -49.16
C LYS A 224 2.69 33.40 -48.88
N SER A 225 1.87 33.51 -47.84
CA SER A 225 1.16 34.72 -47.43
C SER A 225 1.31 34.97 -45.92
N SER A 226 0.88 36.13 -45.43
CA SER A 226 0.99 36.46 -44.00
C SER A 226 0.17 35.50 -43.16
N GLN A 227 0.84 34.66 -42.36
CA GLN A 227 0.16 33.70 -41.48
C GLN A 227 -0.70 34.38 -40.41
N PHE A 228 -0.38 35.63 -40.07
CA PHE A 228 -1.18 36.45 -39.16
C PHE A 228 -2.48 36.95 -39.82
N GLU A 229 -2.43 37.40 -41.08
CA GLU A 229 -3.64 37.76 -41.84
C GLU A 229 -4.53 36.52 -42.09
N GLN A 230 -3.92 35.38 -42.42
CA GLN A 230 -4.62 34.09 -42.49
C GLN A 230 -5.29 33.72 -41.16
N ALA A 231 -4.64 33.97 -40.02
CA ALA A 231 -5.22 33.72 -38.70
C ALA A 231 -6.42 34.64 -38.41
N LEU A 232 -6.32 35.94 -38.68
CA LEU A 232 -7.45 36.87 -38.51
C LEU A 232 -8.66 36.46 -39.37
N GLY A 233 -8.42 36.12 -40.64
CA GLY A 233 -9.47 35.63 -41.54
C GLY A 233 -10.07 34.28 -41.10
N PHE A 234 -9.27 33.39 -40.50
CA PHE A 234 -9.78 32.15 -39.90
C PHE A 234 -10.70 32.42 -38.70
N ILE A 235 -10.32 33.34 -37.80
CA ILE A 235 -11.15 33.77 -36.66
C ILE A 235 -12.47 34.39 -37.13
N GLU A 236 -12.43 35.30 -38.10
CA GLU A 236 -13.63 35.91 -38.67
C GLU A 236 -14.54 34.85 -39.32
N LYS A 237 -13.98 33.90 -40.09
CA LYS A 237 -14.72 32.77 -40.67
C LYS A 237 -15.34 31.85 -39.62
N LYS A 238 -14.65 31.61 -38.51
CA LYS A 238 -15.14 30.80 -37.39
C LYS A 238 -16.16 31.54 -36.50
N GLY A 239 -16.27 32.86 -36.62
CA GLY A 239 -17.22 33.68 -35.85
C GLY A 239 -16.87 33.82 -34.36
N LEU A 240 -15.61 33.58 -33.98
CA LEU A 240 -15.17 33.54 -32.59
C LEU A 240 -14.99 34.95 -32.02
N SER A 241 -15.54 35.20 -30.83
CA SER A 241 -15.34 36.46 -30.11
C SER A 241 -14.03 36.47 -29.31
N TYR A 242 -13.65 37.65 -28.79
CA TYR A 242 -12.56 37.79 -27.82
C TYR A 242 -12.78 36.93 -26.57
N ASP A 243 -14.05 36.80 -26.13
CA ASP A 243 -14.43 36.09 -24.93
C ASP A 243 -14.46 34.56 -25.13
N ASP A 244 -14.67 34.09 -26.36
CA ASP A 244 -14.44 32.69 -26.72
C ASP A 244 -12.94 32.40 -26.78
N LEU A 245 -12.18 33.24 -27.50
CA LEU A 245 -10.75 33.02 -27.77
C LEU A 245 -9.86 33.03 -26.54
N GLN A 246 -10.17 33.79 -25.49
CA GLN A 246 -9.39 33.77 -24.24
C GLN A 246 -9.43 32.42 -23.52
N HIS A 247 -10.48 31.64 -23.76
CA HIS A 247 -10.61 30.26 -23.30
C HIS A 247 -10.06 29.30 -24.36
N GLU A 248 -10.20 29.67 -25.64
CA GLU A 248 -9.66 28.99 -26.82
C GLU A 248 -8.15 28.74 -26.77
N ILE A 249 -7.41 29.82 -26.52
CA ILE A 249 -5.97 29.95 -26.56
C ILE A 249 -5.51 30.80 -25.38
N ASP A 250 -4.42 30.42 -24.71
CA ASP A 250 -3.89 31.07 -23.50
C ASP A 250 -3.36 32.49 -23.79
N ILE A 251 -4.26 33.45 -23.97
CA ILE A 251 -4.02 34.88 -24.14
C ILE A 251 -5.19 35.59 -23.46
N ASN A 252 -4.91 36.58 -22.60
CA ASN A 252 -5.97 37.31 -21.90
C ASN A 252 -6.82 38.18 -22.85
N CYS A 253 -8.05 38.50 -22.44
CA CYS A 253 -9.01 39.24 -23.27
C CYS A 253 -8.52 40.64 -23.71
N GLU A 254 -7.74 41.35 -22.89
CA GLU A 254 -7.21 42.68 -23.26
C GLU A 254 -6.12 42.59 -24.34
N ASP A 255 -5.24 41.60 -24.23
CA ASP A 255 -4.25 41.31 -25.29
C ASP A 255 -4.93 40.81 -26.56
N LEU A 256 -5.98 39.98 -26.49
CA LEU A 256 -6.77 39.58 -27.66
C LEU A 256 -7.47 40.77 -28.33
N LYS A 257 -8.06 41.71 -27.55
CA LYS A 257 -8.65 42.95 -28.07
C LYS A 257 -7.66 43.81 -28.85
N ARG A 258 -6.39 43.79 -28.44
CA ARG A 258 -5.28 44.49 -29.09
C ARG A 258 -4.75 43.71 -30.31
N ILE A 259 -4.53 42.41 -30.17
CA ILE A 259 -3.99 41.54 -31.23
C ILE A 259 -4.94 41.46 -32.42
N LEU A 260 -6.25 41.24 -32.23
CA LEU A 260 -7.19 41.15 -33.35
C LEU A 260 -7.39 42.48 -34.11
N LYS A 261 -7.04 43.61 -33.49
CA LYS A 261 -6.94 44.93 -34.16
C LYS A 261 -5.59 45.18 -34.86
N SER A 262 -4.68 44.21 -34.84
CA SER A 262 -3.29 44.34 -35.29
C SER A 262 -2.46 45.37 -34.51
N GLU A 263 -2.86 45.74 -33.29
CA GLU A 263 -2.16 46.71 -32.42
C GLU A 263 -1.03 46.04 -31.58
N CYS A 264 -0.34 45.05 -32.15
CA CYS A 264 0.62 44.19 -31.46
C CYS A 264 1.97 44.04 -32.20
N SER A 265 2.99 43.58 -31.47
CA SER A 265 4.33 43.33 -31.98
C SER A 265 4.42 42.04 -32.80
N VAL A 266 5.44 41.92 -33.64
CA VAL A 266 5.70 40.74 -34.47
C VAL A 266 5.85 39.45 -33.64
N ALA A 267 6.40 39.55 -32.42
CA ALA A 267 6.51 38.40 -31.52
C ALA A 267 5.14 37.92 -31.02
N GLU A 268 4.24 38.84 -30.69
CA GLU A 268 2.86 38.52 -30.28
C GLU A 268 2.03 37.97 -31.45
N GLN A 269 2.24 38.47 -32.67
CA GLN A 269 1.64 37.91 -33.89
C GLN A 269 2.09 36.46 -34.14
N GLN A 270 3.39 36.18 -33.99
CA GLN A 270 3.94 34.83 -34.13
C GLN A 270 3.41 33.88 -33.05
N ASP A 271 3.31 34.34 -31.79
CA ASP A 271 2.78 33.52 -30.70
C ASP A 271 1.28 33.25 -30.85
N PHE A 272 0.49 34.23 -31.27
CA PHE A 272 -0.93 34.07 -31.60
C PHE A 272 -1.15 33.02 -32.71
N VAL A 273 -0.42 33.13 -33.83
CA VAL A 273 -0.46 32.16 -34.94
C VAL A 273 -0.05 30.76 -34.45
N ARG A 274 1.00 30.65 -33.62
CA ARG A 274 1.47 29.39 -33.04
C ARG A 274 0.41 28.74 -32.16
N ARG A 275 -0.25 29.49 -31.27
CA ARG A 275 -1.31 28.98 -30.40
C ARG A 275 -2.54 28.52 -31.21
N LEU A 276 -2.93 29.26 -32.24
CA LEU A 276 -4.02 28.85 -33.13
C LEU A 276 -3.69 27.59 -33.92
N LYS A 277 -2.48 27.45 -34.47
CA LYS A 277 -2.03 26.22 -35.13
C LYS A 277 -2.19 25.01 -34.20
N VAL A 278 -1.74 25.13 -32.95
CA VAL A 278 -1.84 24.03 -31.96
C VAL A 278 -3.29 23.72 -31.57
N ARG A 279 -4.13 24.74 -31.35
CA ARG A 279 -5.55 24.57 -30.97
C ARG A 279 -6.41 23.99 -32.11
N TYR A 280 -6.09 24.31 -33.37
CA TYR A 280 -6.89 23.97 -34.55
C TYR A 280 -6.17 23.06 -35.56
N GLN A 281 -5.10 22.35 -35.16
CA GLN A 281 -4.46 21.32 -36.00
C GLN A 281 -5.37 20.11 -36.25
N ALA A 282 -5.16 19.40 -37.37
CA ALA A 282 -5.82 18.14 -37.66
C ALA A 282 -5.41 17.05 -36.63
N PRO A 283 -6.35 16.47 -35.87
CA PRO A 283 -6.05 15.45 -34.88
C PRO A 283 -5.86 14.08 -35.54
N SER A 284 -4.91 13.29 -35.05
CA SER A 284 -4.81 11.88 -35.46
C SER A 284 -5.96 11.03 -34.90
N SER A 285 -6.28 9.91 -35.54
CA SER A 285 -7.24 8.92 -35.01
C SER A 285 -6.93 8.52 -33.56
N LYS A 286 -5.64 8.41 -33.21
CA LYS A 286 -5.16 8.11 -31.86
C LYS A 286 -5.62 9.17 -30.85
N VAL A 287 -5.45 10.46 -31.17
CA VAL A 287 -5.92 11.57 -30.32
C VAL A 287 -7.45 11.55 -30.22
N ILE A 288 -8.16 11.38 -31.34
CA ILE A 288 -9.64 11.29 -31.34
C ILE A 288 -10.13 10.19 -30.40
N ARG A 289 -9.58 8.96 -30.51
CA ARG A 289 -9.91 7.84 -29.62
C ARG A 289 -9.61 8.19 -28.16
N MET A 290 -8.42 8.70 -27.86
CA MET A 290 -8.00 9.06 -26.50
C MET A 290 -8.99 10.06 -25.86
N ARG A 291 -9.29 11.18 -26.54
CA ARG A 291 -10.22 12.21 -26.05
C ARG A 291 -11.63 11.65 -25.82
N LEU A 292 -12.15 10.85 -26.75
CA LEU A 292 -13.46 10.22 -26.62
C LEU A 292 -13.51 9.20 -25.48
N LEU A 293 -12.45 8.41 -25.26
CA LEU A 293 -12.38 7.44 -24.17
C LEU A 293 -12.29 8.11 -22.79
N ILE A 294 -11.50 9.19 -22.65
CA ILE A 294 -11.41 9.99 -21.42
C ILE A 294 -12.77 10.64 -21.11
N ALA A 295 -13.36 11.33 -22.08
CA ALA A 295 -14.67 11.97 -21.91
C ALA A 295 -15.78 10.95 -21.58
N ARG A 296 -15.78 9.80 -22.24
CA ARG A 296 -16.68 8.67 -21.94
C ARG A 296 -16.51 8.20 -20.49
N ALA A 297 -15.28 7.96 -20.05
CA ALA A 297 -15.01 7.43 -18.72
C ALA A 297 -15.41 8.42 -17.62
N ILE A 298 -15.11 9.71 -17.77
CA ILE A 298 -15.48 10.72 -16.77
C ILE A 298 -16.99 10.99 -16.79
N GLN A 299 -17.63 11.02 -17.97
CA GLN A 299 -19.09 11.12 -18.05
C GLN A 299 -19.80 9.94 -17.38
N GLU A 300 -19.30 8.71 -17.55
CA GLU A 300 -19.84 7.53 -16.86
C GLU A 300 -19.59 7.55 -15.36
N GLY A 301 -18.42 8.00 -14.91
CA GLY A 301 -18.09 8.19 -13.50
C GLY A 301 -19.02 9.22 -12.85
N TYR A 302 -19.18 10.39 -13.49
CA TYR A 302 -20.09 11.45 -13.06
C TYR A 302 -21.54 10.96 -12.94
N GLN A 303 -22.08 10.31 -13.98
CA GLN A 303 -23.45 9.79 -13.96
C GLN A 303 -23.67 8.71 -12.89
N GLN A 304 -22.65 7.87 -12.62
CA GLN A 304 -22.70 6.90 -11.52
C GLN A 304 -22.65 7.58 -10.15
N LEU A 305 -21.83 8.62 -9.97
CA LEU A 305 -21.75 9.39 -8.73
C LEU A 305 -23.04 10.17 -8.44
N VAL A 306 -23.65 10.83 -9.44
CA VAL A 306 -24.97 11.48 -9.28
C VAL A 306 -26.00 10.44 -8.83
N LYS A 307 -26.05 9.28 -9.50
CA LYS A 307 -26.98 8.20 -9.12
C LYS A 307 -26.72 7.63 -7.73
N PHE A 308 -25.47 7.63 -7.26
CA PHE A 308 -25.10 7.06 -5.96
C PHE A 308 -25.28 8.04 -4.80
N LEU A 309 -24.80 9.27 -4.95
CA LEU A 309 -24.87 10.32 -3.93
C LEU A 309 -26.28 10.93 -3.85
N THR A 310 -26.89 11.21 -5.01
CA THR A 310 -28.12 11.99 -5.17
C THR A 310 -29.13 11.28 -6.08
N PRO A 311 -29.63 10.07 -5.72
CA PRO A 311 -30.37 9.17 -6.61
C PRO A 311 -31.71 9.70 -7.18
N LYS A 312 -32.20 10.84 -6.68
CA LYS A 312 -33.44 11.49 -7.13
C LYS A 312 -33.20 12.70 -8.06
N VAL A 313 -31.96 13.14 -8.19
CA VAL A 313 -31.58 14.36 -8.94
C VAL A 313 -31.27 13.98 -10.39
N ASP A 314 -31.73 14.79 -11.35
CA ASP A 314 -31.40 14.56 -12.75
C ASP A 314 -29.91 14.86 -13.02
N LYS A 315 -29.28 14.03 -13.86
CA LYS A 315 -27.86 14.13 -14.21
C LYS A 315 -27.48 15.40 -15.00
N LEU A 316 -28.45 16.17 -15.48
CA LEU A 316 -28.26 17.45 -16.15
C LEU A 316 -28.64 18.65 -15.26
N SER A 317 -29.10 18.41 -14.02
CA SER A 317 -29.34 19.50 -13.06
C SER A 317 -28.02 20.21 -12.74
N PHE A 318 -27.99 21.52 -12.98
CA PHE A 318 -26.87 22.40 -12.61
C PHE A 318 -27.11 23.15 -11.28
N ASP A 319 -28.18 22.84 -10.55
CA ASP A 319 -28.33 23.31 -9.17
C ASP A 319 -27.31 22.58 -8.29
N LEU A 320 -26.32 23.33 -7.78
CA LEU A 320 -25.28 22.81 -6.89
C LEU A 320 -25.85 22.24 -5.59
N ASN A 321 -26.96 22.78 -5.05
CA ASN A 321 -27.56 22.31 -3.79
C ASN A 321 -28.18 20.92 -3.92
N GLU A 322 -28.74 20.62 -5.09
CA GLU A 322 -29.26 19.29 -5.41
C GLU A 322 -28.14 18.36 -5.91
N ASN A 323 -27.36 18.80 -6.90
CA ASN A 323 -26.35 17.99 -7.57
C ASN A 323 -24.98 18.04 -6.85
N LYS A 324 -24.86 17.24 -5.79
CA LYS A 324 -23.62 17.10 -5.00
C LYS A 324 -22.41 16.70 -5.85
N THR A 325 -22.60 15.95 -6.92
CA THR A 325 -21.47 15.58 -7.81
C THR A 325 -20.95 16.78 -8.57
N LEU A 326 -21.81 17.75 -8.94
CA LEU A 326 -21.36 18.99 -9.56
C LEU A 326 -20.58 19.88 -8.58
N GLN A 327 -20.91 19.89 -7.28
CA GLN A 327 -20.04 20.56 -6.28
C GLN A 327 -18.62 19.98 -6.23
N LEU A 328 -18.42 18.68 -6.51
CA LEU A 328 -17.08 18.10 -6.62
C LEU A 328 -16.35 18.59 -7.88
N VAL A 329 -17.07 18.85 -8.97
CA VAL A 329 -16.50 19.45 -10.19
C VAL A 329 -16.08 20.89 -9.91
N GLU A 330 -16.92 21.68 -9.22
CA GLU A 330 -16.54 23.03 -8.79
C GLU A 330 -15.37 23.02 -7.79
N LEU A 331 -15.27 22.00 -6.94
CA LEU A 331 -14.11 21.85 -6.04
C LEU A 331 -12.83 21.59 -6.83
N TYR A 332 -12.90 20.72 -7.83
CA TYR A 332 -11.78 20.47 -8.73
C TYR A 332 -11.35 21.77 -9.41
N ASN A 333 -12.28 22.49 -10.04
CA ASN A 333 -12.01 23.74 -10.75
C ASN A 333 -11.38 24.80 -9.81
N TYR A 334 -11.94 25.00 -8.62
CA TYR A 334 -11.44 25.94 -7.63
C TYR A 334 -10.01 25.60 -7.18
N VAL A 335 -9.75 24.34 -6.81
CA VAL A 335 -8.43 23.90 -6.33
C VAL A 335 -7.39 23.93 -7.45
N TYR A 336 -7.77 23.54 -8.67
CA TYR A 336 -6.92 23.60 -9.86
C TYR A 336 -6.50 25.04 -10.14
N ASN A 337 -7.47 25.95 -10.30
CA ASN A 337 -7.21 27.34 -10.65
C ASN A 337 -6.36 28.05 -9.58
N LEU A 338 -6.63 27.80 -8.30
CA LEU A 338 -5.84 28.39 -7.22
C LEU A 338 -4.41 27.82 -7.13
N THR A 339 -4.23 26.54 -7.46
CA THR A 339 -2.88 25.92 -7.49
C THR A 339 -2.09 26.42 -8.69
N PHE A 340 -2.74 26.61 -9.84
CA PHE A 340 -2.12 27.20 -11.02
C PHE A 340 -1.72 28.67 -10.79
N ASP A 341 -2.58 29.49 -10.20
CA ASP A 341 -2.20 30.86 -9.81
C ASP A 341 -1.05 30.86 -8.78
N ALA A 342 -1.08 29.97 -7.77
CA ALA A 342 0.04 29.84 -6.82
C ALA A 342 1.38 29.53 -7.52
N HIS A 343 1.38 28.64 -8.52
CA HIS A 343 2.54 28.33 -9.35
C HIS A 343 3.02 29.56 -10.15
N ILE A 344 2.11 30.27 -10.83
CA ILE A 344 2.44 31.50 -11.57
C ILE A 344 3.01 32.60 -10.65
N GLN A 345 2.42 32.79 -9.46
CA GLN A 345 2.78 33.86 -8.53
C GLN A 345 4.05 33.57 -7.70
N LYS A 346 4.42 32.29 -7.50
CA LYS A 346 5.46 31.88 -6.52
C LYS A 346 6.36 30.73 -6.94
N GLY A 347 6.12 30.04 -8.06
CA GLY A 347 6.88 28.84 -8.42
C GLY A 347 8.39 29.05 -8.62
N PHE A 348 8.79 30.25 -9.02
CA PHE A 348 10.20 30.66 -9.06
C PHE A 348 10.91 30.69 -7.68
N LEU A 349 10.16 30.57 -6.58
CA LEU A 349 10.66 30.42 -5.20
C LEU A 349 10.58 28.97 -4.68
N GLY A 350 10.07 28.03 -5.49
CA GLY A 350 9.92 26.61 -5.17
C GLY A 350 8.63 26.24 -4.44
N GLN A 351 8.35 24.93 -4.41
CA GLN A 351 7.11 24.29 -3.93
C GLN A 351 6.62 24.80 -2.56
N HIS A 352 7.51 25.05 -1.60
CA HIS A 352 7.15 25.58 -0.29
C HIS A 352 6.46 26.97 -0.37
N ALA A 353 6.93 27.83 -1.27
CA ALA A 353 6.36 29.16 -1.46
C ALA A 353 5.01 29.13 -2.21
N GLU A 354 4.85 28.21 -3.18
CA GLU A 354 3.57 27.92 -3.83
C GLU A 354 2.55 27.40 -2.82
N ASN A 355 2.91 26.37 -2.04
CA ASN A 355 2.05 25.76 -1.03
C ASN A 355 1.59 26.79 0.00
N LYS A 356 2.50 27.63 0.49
CA LYS A 356 2.19 28.71 1.42
C LYS A 356 1.22 29.74 0.82
N TYR A 357 1.45 30.18 -0.42
CA TYR A 357 0.56 31.15 -1.07
C TYR A 357 -0.83 30.56 -1.30
N PHE A 358 -0.90 29.31 -1.76
CA PHE A 358 -2.14 28.55 -1.88
C PHE A 358 -2.90 28.52 -0.54
N GLU A 359 -2.27 28.18 0.59
CA GLU A 359 -2.90 28.26 1.91
C GLU A 359 -3.36 29.66 2.30
N GLU A 360 -2.56 30.70 2.01
CA GLU A 360 -2.84 32.09 2.34
C GLU A 360 -4.03 32.66 1.57
N GLN A 361 -4.31 32.17 0.35
CA GLN A 361 -5.49 32.57 -0.43
C GLN A 361 -6.77 31.80 -0.07
N LEU A 362 -6.67 30.66 0.60
CA LEU A 362 -7.87 29.88 0.94
C LEU A 362 -8.79 30.61 1.93
N PRO A 363 -10.12 30.57 1.75
CA PRO A 363 -11.09 30.86 2.79
C PRO A 363 -10.78 30.15 4.11
N SER A 364 -11.02 30.83 5.22
CA SER A 364 -10.70 30.35 6.58
C SER A 364 -11.30 28.98 6.89
N PHE A 365 -12.48 28.66 6.36
CA PHE A 365 -13.13 27.36 6.56
C PHE A 365 -12.42 26.22 5.79
N PHE A 366 -11.87 26.47 4.60
CA PHE A 366 -11.12 25.45 3.85
C PHE A 366 -9.74 25.14 4.46
N ARG A 367 -9.11 26.10 5.15
CA ARG A 367 -7.82 25.90 5.86
C ARG A 367 -7.90 24.89 7.01
N TYR A 368 -9.09 24.68 7.58
CA TYR A 368 -9.31 23.70 8.67
C TYR A 368 -9.93 22.38 8.21
N ASP A 369 -10.38 22.27 6.95
CA ASP A 369 -11.17 21.12 6.45
C ASP A 369 -10.45 20.36 5.32
N LEU A 370 -10.28 20.99 4.16
CA LEU A 370 -10.03 20.26 2.90
C LEU A 370 -8.54 20.17 2.50
N LEU A 371 -7.72 21.18 2.78
CA LEU A 371 -6.59 21.49 1.88
C LEU A 371 -5.18 21.46 2.48
N ARG A 372 -5.05 21.18 3.78
CA ARG A 372 -3.73 20.97 4.41
C ARG A 372 -3.04 19.65 4.04
N LEU A 373 -3.71 18.80 3.26
CA LEU A 373 -3.22 17.48 2.82
C LEU A 373 -2.06 17.55 1.83
N PHE A 374 -1.91 18.67 1.12
CA PHE A 374 -1.00 18.82 -0.03
C PHE A 374 -0.09 20.05 0.09
N THR A 375 0.05 20.56 1.31
CA THR A 375 0.79 21.79 1.63
C THR A 375 1.93 21.56 2.63
N SER A 376 2.00 20.36 3.23
CA SER A 376 3.18 19.88 3.94
C SER A 376 4.37 19.68 2.99
N ASP A 377 5.59 19.89 3.48
CA ASP A 377 6.86 19.65 2.75
C ASP A 377 7.15 18.15 2.48
N ASN A 378 6.12 17.29 2.52
CA ASN A 378 6.19 15.85 2.42
C ASN A 378 4.79 15.35 1.98
N GLU A 379 4.70 14.62 0.88
CA GLU A 379 3.59 14.83 -0.07
C GLU A 379 2.38 13.86 -0.08
N HIS A 380 2.21 12.78 0.67
CA HIS A 380 2.95 12.21 1.79
C HIS A 380 2.17 12.42 3.11
N ASP A 381 2.45 13.48 3.87
CA ASP A 381 1.96 13.66 5.25
C ASP A 381 0.56 14.29 5.32
N ILE A 382 -0.45 13.42 5.43
CA ILE A 382 -1.80 13.83 5.83
C ILE A 382 -1.75 14.40 7.26
N PRO A 383 -2.19 15.66 7.50
CA PRO A 383 -2.29 16.21 8.84
C PRO A 383 -3.32 15.45 9.68
N TRP A 384 -2.94 15.07 10.91
CA TRP A 384 -3.82 14.40 11.86
C TRP A 384 -5.17 15.11 12.06
N SER A 385 -5.17 16.45 12.06
CA SER A 385 -6.39 17.27 12.15
C SER A 385 -7.44 16.94 11.08
N THR A 386 -7.03 16.59 9.86
CA THR A 386 -7.95 16.23 8.77
C THR A 386 -8.53 14.83 8.98
N LEU A 387 -7.73 13.88 9.46
CA LEU A 387 -8.19 12.51 9.79
C LEU A 387 -9.13 12.51 11.00
N ASP A 388 -8.77 13.25 12.06
CA ASP A 388 -9.60 13.45 13.25
C ASP A 388 -10.95 14.08 12.91
N ARG A 389 -10.96 15.05 12.00
CA ARG A 389 -12.18 15.69 11.50
C ARG A 389 -13.08 14.71 10.74
N ILE A 390 -12.51 13.89 9.85
CA ILE A 390 -13.28 12.85 9.13
C ILE A 390 -13.81 11.79 10.12
N ASN A 391 -13.00 11.35 11.08
CA ASN A 391 -13.43 10.45 12.16
C ASN A 391 -14.57 11.06 13.00
N SER A 392 -14.51 12.35 13.33
CA SER A 392 -15.57 13.09 14.03
C SER A 392 -16.87 13.15 13.20
N ILE A 393 -16.77 13.42 11.89
CA ILE A 393 -17.93 13.45 10.98
C ILE A 393 -18.59 12.07 10.89
N PHE A 394 -17.80 10.99 10.83
CA PHE A 394 -18.32 9.62 10.73
C PHE A 394 -18.87 9.06 12.04
N SER A 395 -18.39 9.54 13.20
CA SER A 395 -18.88 9.09 14.51
C SER A 395 -20.26 9.66 14.89
N ARG A 396 -20.67 10.79 14.30
CA ARG A 396 -21.95 11.45 14.59
C ARG A 396 -23.15 10.70 13.99
N SER A 397 -24.12 10.36 14.84
CA SER A 397 -25.46 9.94 14.46
C SER A 397 -26.28 11.11 13.91
N GLY A 398 -26.84 10.96 12.71
CA GLY A 398 -27.67 11.97 12.04
C GLY A 398 -28.28 11.43 10.75
N GLU A 399 -29.04 12.26 10.02
CA GLU A 399 -29.75 11.85 8.80
C GLU A 399 -28.81 11.44 7.66
N GLU A 400 -28.65 10.14 7.46
CA GLU A 400 -27.79 9.51 6.44
C GLU A 400 -28.23 9.79 4.98
N ASP A 401 -29.33 10.52 4.79
CA ASP A 401 -29.94 10.88 3.52
C ASP A 401 -29.59 12.30 3.03
N ILE A 402 -29.02 13.16 3.88
CA ILE A 402 -28.62 14.53 3.53
C ILE A 402 -27.09 14.62 3.50
N LEU A 403 -26.54 15.03 2.36
CA LEU A 403 -25.11 15.30 2.20
C LEU A 403 -24.85 16.80 2.35
N ASP A 404 -23.98 17.17 3.29
CA ASP A 404 -23.60 18.57 3.53
C ASP A 404 -23.02 19.23 2.27
N ASN A 405 -23.33 20.52 2.07
CA ASN A 405 -22.68 21.34 1.06
C ASN A 405 -21.18 21.50 1.38
N ILE A 406 -20.34 21.53 0.34
CA ILE A 406 -18.89 21.77 0.45
C ILE A 406 -18.51 23.18 -0.02
N PHE A 407 -19.39 23.84 -0.77
CA PHE A 407 -19.35 25.28 -1.03
C PHE A 407 -20.62 25.95 -0.48
N PRO A 408 -20.51 27.18 0.06
CA PRO A 408 -21.68 28.00 0.30
C PRO A 408 -22.23 28.51 -1.03
N THR A 409 -23.50 28.24 -1.32
CA THR A 409 -24.20 28.83 -2.48
C THR A 409 -24.83 30.18 -2.14
N THR A 410 -24.89 30.52 -0.85
CA THR A 410 -25.39 31.79 -0.32
C THR A 410 -24.53 32.31 0.83
N GLU A 411 -24.60 33.62 1.11
CA GLU A 411 -23.92 34.24 2.25
C GLU A 411 -24.30 33.59 3.59
N HIS A 412 -25.59 33.29 3.79
CA HIS A 412 -26.10 32.62 4.98
C HIS A 412 -25.52 31.20 5.18
N GLU A 413 -25.33 30.44 4.09
CA GLU A 413 -24.63 29.16 4.16
C GLU A 413 -23.16 29.33 4.53
N SER A 414 -22.50 30.38 4.03
CA SER A 414 -21.09 30.68 4.36
C SER A 414 -20.92 30.93 5.85
N GLU A 415 -21.79 31.75 6.45
CA GLU A 415 -21.81 32.00 7.90
C GLU A 415 -22.05 30.70 8.69
N LYS A 416 -23.03 29.89 8.27
CA LYS A 416 -23.36 28.60 8.90
C LYS A 416 -22.19 27.61 8.84
N MET A 417 -21.57 27.45 7.67
CA MET A 417 -20.42 26.56 7.49
C MET A 417 -19.21 27.04 8.30
N HIS A 418 -18.90 28.33 8.29
CA HIS A 418 -17.80 28.89 9.08
C HIS A 418 -18.02 28.69 10.59
N LYS A 419 -19.26 28.90 11.06
CA LYS A 419 -19.64 28.63 12.46
C LYS A 419 -19.42 27.17 12.84
N ILE A 420 -19.91 26.22 12.03
CA ILE A 420 -19.75 24.78 12.29
C ILE A 420 -18.26 24.40 12.36
N VAL A 421 -17.46 24.78 11.36
CA VAL A 421 -16.01 24.47 11.32
C VAL A 421 -15.30 25.01 12.56
N LYS A 422 -15.64 26.22 13.01
CA LYS A 422 -15.08 26.82 14.21
C LYS A 422 -15.50 26.09 15.48
N GLU A 423 -16.80 25.83 15.67
CA GLU A 423 -17.32 25.13 16.85
C GLU A 423 -16.73 23.71 16.99
N GLU A 424 -16.53 23.01 15.87
CA GLU A 424 -15.86 21.71 15.83
C GLU A 424 -14.38 21.79 16.20
N GLY A 425 -13.65 22.79 15.67
CA GLY A 425 -12.24 23.02 15.99
C GLY A 425 -12.03 23.40 17.45
N ASP A 426 -12.86 24.32 17.96
CA ASP A 426 -12.86 24.74 19.36
C ASP A 426 -13.17 23.55 20.29
N TYR A 427 -14.19 22.73 19.95
CA TYR A 427 -14.54 21.51 20.69
C TYR A 427 -13.41 20.47 20.70
N LEU A 428 -12.78 20.17 19.57
CA LEU A 428 -11.68 19.20 19.49
C LEU A 428 -10.46 19.67 20.30
N ASN A 429 -10.09 20.94 20.21
CA ASN A 429 -9.00 21.52 20.99
C ASN A 429 -9.27 21.46 22.49
N ASP A 430 -10.47 21.83 22.93
CA ASP A 430 -10.91 21.75 24.33
C ASP A 430 -10.97 20.30 24.83
N PHE A 431 -11.51 19.37 24.04
CA PHE A 431 -11.51 17.94 24.32
C PHE A 431 -10.10 17.40 24.57
N PHE A 432 -9.17 17.64 23.64
CA PHE A 432 -7.78 17.18 23.78
C PHE A 432 -7.10 17.81 25.01
N PHE A 433 -7.31 19.11 25.23
CA PHE A 433 -6.78 19.81 26.40
C PHE A 433 -7.32 19.25 27.73
N ARG A 434 -8.65 19.08 27.86
CA ARG A 434 -9.29 18.48 29.05
C ARG A 434 -8.82 17.04 29.29
N ARG A 435 -8.73 16.23 28.23
CA ARG A 435 -8.21 14.85 28.27
C ARG A 435 -6.79 14.81 28.79
N ASP A 436 -5.88 15.61 28.20
CA ASP A 436 -4.47 15.56 28.52
C ASP A 436 -4.19 16.11 29.93
N MET A 437 -4.91 17.16 30.34
CA MET A 437 -4.92 17.61 31.74
C MET A 437 -5.37 16.53 32.73
N LEU A 438 -6.43 15.77 32.40
CA LEU A 438 -6.90 14.65 33.23
C LEU A 438 -5.83 13.57 33.33
N ILE A 439 -5.30 13.10 32.20
CA ILE A 439 -4.22 12.11 32.12
C ILE A 439 -3.03 12.52 33.00
N ASP A 440 -2.60 13.77 32.92
CA ASP A 440 -1.47 14.29 33.68
C ASP A 440 -1.73 14.30 35.20
N LYS A 441 -2.95 14.61 35.63
CA LYS A 441 -3.37 14.53 37.04
C LYS A 441 -3.42 13.09 37.55
N LEU A 442 -3.89 12.16 36.71
CA LEU A 442 -3.96 10.73 37.01
C LEU A 442 -2.57 10.09 37.11
N LYS A 443 -1.65 10.41 36.18
CA LYS A 443 -0.22 10.03 36.24
C LYS A 443 0.45 10.48 37.54
N LYS A 444 0.15 11.71 37.99
CA LYS A 444 0.64 12.28 39.25
C LYS A 444 -0.06 11.70 40.50
N ASN A 445 -1.01 10.77 40.34
CA ASN A 445 -1.82 10.12 41.39
C ASN A 445 -2.49 11.12 42.36
N LYS A 446 -2.84 12.33 41.88
CA LYS A 446 -3.36 13.43 42.72
C LYS A 446 -4.87 13.30 42.99
N SER A 447 -5.21 12.38 43.89
CA SER A 447 -6.61 12.01 44.24
C SER A 447 -7.43 11.61 43.00
N PRO A 448 -7.08 10.49 42.33
CA PRO A 448 -7.66 10.11 41.04
C PRO A 448 -9.19 10.10 41.01
N PHE A 449 -9.81 9.57 42.07
CA PHE A 449 -11.27 9.54 42.22
C PHE A 449 -11.90 10.94 42.08
N LYS A 450 -11.36 11.93 42.79
CA LYS A 450 -11.89 13.31 42.77
C LYS A 450 -11.70 13.98 41.42
N GLN A 451 -10.62 13.67 40.70
CA GLN A 451 -10.40 14.22 39.35
C GLN A 451 -11.38 13.61 38.33
N LEU A 452 -11.63 12.30 38.40
CA LEU A 452 -12.60 11.61 37.54
C LEU A 452 -14.04 12.06 37.83
N GLN A 453 -14.41 12.21 39.10
CA GLN A 453 -15.72 12.74 39.51
C GLN A 453 -15.93 14.21 39.14
N SER A 454 -14.86 14.99 38.93
CA SER A 454 -14.96 16.40 38.51
C SER A 454 -15.21 16.61 37.01
N ILE A 455 -15.33 15.53 36.22
CA ILE A 455 -15.56 15.58 34.77
C ILE A 455 -16.83 14.79 34.47
N ASP A 456 -17.76 15.44 33.78
CA ASP A 456 -19.08 14.96 33.33
C ASP A 456 -19.11 14.51 31.86
N ASP A 457 -18.07 14.82 31.10
CA ASP A 457 -17.89 14.43 29.70
C ASP A 457 -17.40 12.97 29.57
N PHE A 458 -18.24 12.10 28.99
CA PHE A 458 -17.92 10.68 28.79
C PHE A 458 -16.66 10.48 27.93
N GLU A 459 -16.52 11.23 26.83
CA GLU A 459 -15.41 11.04 25.90
C GLU A 459 -14.09 11.50 26.53
N VAL A 460 -14.08 12.55 27.35
CA VAL A 460 -12.86 12.98 28.07
C VAL A 460 -12.42 11.93 29.09
N VAL A 461 -13.37 11.33 29.82
CA VAL A 461 -13.07 10.23 30.77
C VAL A 461 -12.62 8.97 30.02
N TYR A 462 -13.28 8.63 28.91
CA TYR A 462 -12.93 7.50 28.05
C TYR A 462 -11.58 7.69 27.39
N GLY A 463 -11.27 8.90 26.93
CA GLY A 463 -9.97 9.29 26.35
C GLY A 463 -8.80 9.26 27.33
N ALA A 464 -9.06 9.24 28.64
CA ALA A 464 -8.05 8.98 29.67
C ALA A 464 -7.78 7.49 29.92
N ARG A 465 -8.46 6.57 29.21
CA ARG A 465 -7.99 5.18 29.05
C ARG A 465 -6.70 5.18 28.25
N ILE A 466 -5.67 4.48 28.72
CA ILE A 466 -4.37 4.43 28.01
C ILE A 466 -3.94 2.97 27.82
N ILE A 467 -3.53 2.70 26.59
CA ILE A 467 -3.38 1.36 25.99
C ILE A 467 -2.06 0.68 26.39
N HIS A 468 -1.18 1.38 27.12
CA HIS A 468 0.12 0.86 27.56
C HIS A 468 0.11 0.47 29.04
N MET A 469 0.52 -0.76 29.33
CA MET A 469 0.77 -1.23 30.70
C MET A 469 1.73 -0.27 31.44
N ASN A 470 1.44 -0.04 32.72
CA ASN A 470 2.30 0.67 33.69
C ASN A 470 2.44 2.20 33.54
N GLN A 471 1.61 2.90 32.73
CA GLN A 471 1.72 4.37 32.65
C GLN A 471 1.15 5.10 33.88
N TYR A 472 0.24 4.47 34.63
CA TYR A 472 -0.28 4.98 35.91
C TYR A 472 0.41 4.29 37.09
N SER A 473 0.95 5.08 38.02
CA SER A 473 1.59 4.58 39.25
C SER A 473 0.64 3.84 40.20
N ASN A 474 -0.68 3.97 39.98
CA ASN A 474 -1.73 3.31 40.74
C ASN A 474 -2.49 2.35 39.79
N PRO A 475 -2.43 1.03 40.02
CA PRO A 475 -3.03 0.04 39.11
C PRO A 475 -4.57 0.11 39.07
N ASN A 476 -5.21 0.66 40.11
CA ASN A 476 -6.67 0.68 40.20
C ASN A 476 -7.31 1.81 39.36
N ILE A 477 -6.52 2.71 38.74
CA ILE A 477 -7.06 3.84 37.97
C ILE A 477 -7.93 3.36 36.79
N GLY A 478 -7.62 2.20 36.18
CA GLY A 478 -8.46 1.61 35.13
C GLY A 478 -9.87 1.28 35.62
N ASP A 479 -9.98 0.61 36.77
CA ASP A 479 -11.28 0.28 37.38
C ASP A 479 -12.03 1.56 37.80
N MET A 480 -11.33 2.58 38.31
CA MET A 480 -11.93 3.88 38.67
C MET A 480 -12.45 4.66 37.46
N ILE A 481 -11.79 4.56 36.30
CA ILE A 481 -12.29 5.10 35.02
C ILE A 481 -13.56 4.36 34.61
N VAL A 482 -13.57 3.01 34.66
CA VAL A 482 -14.77 2.20 34.36
C VAL A 482 -15.94 2.56 35.28
N GLU A 483 -15.72 2.71 36.58
CA GLU A 483 -16.76 3.17 37.52
C GLU A 483 -17.32 4.54 37.14
N ARG A 484 -16.47 5.49 36.71
CA ARG A 484 -16.95 6.80 36.23
C ARG A 484 -17.73 6.67 34.92
N LEU A 485 -17.26 5.87 33.95
CA LEU A 485 -17.96 5.63 32.69
C LEU A 485 -19.35 5.01 32.91
N LYS A 486 -19.50 4.06 33.85
CA LYS A 486 -20.81 3.50 34.24
C LYS A 486 -21.80 4.55 34.78
N SER A 487 -21.30 5.66 35.31
CA SER A 487 -22.13 6.78 35.79
C SER A 487 -22.38 7.88 34.75
N LEU A 488 -21.76 7.76 33.57
CA LEU A 488 -21.84 8.75 32.48
C LEU A 488 -22.50 8.20 31.21
N GLU A 489 -22.55 6.87 31.02
CA GLU A 489 -23.14 6.27 29.83
C GLU A 489 -24.63 6.66 29.67
N SER A 490 -24.94 7.22 28.52
CA SER A 490 -26.24 7.79 28.15
C SER A 490 -26.89 7.09 26.97
N ASN A 491 -26.10 6.36 26.17
CA ASN A 491 -26.54 5.69 24.95
C ASN A 491 -25.76 4.38 24.69
N PRO A 492 -26.26 3.47 23.84
CA PRO A 492 -25.65 2.17 23.60
C PRO A 492 -24.19 2.22 23.11
N THR A 493 -23.79 3.27 22.40
CA THR A 493 -22.40 3.43 21.92
C THR A 493 -21.43 3.64 23.08
N GLU A 494 -21.83 4.41 24.10
CA GLU A 494 -21.06 4.67 25.31
C GLU A 494 -20.99 3.43 26.20
N THR A 495 -22.12 2.75 26.40
CA THR A 495 -22.18 1.45 27.08
C THR A 495 -21.24 0.44 26.42
N MET A 496 -21.26 0.32 25.09
CA MET A 496 -20.35 -0.57 24.35
C MET A 496 -18.88 -0.15 24.48
N LYS A 497 -18.56 1.15 24.33
CA LYS A 497 -17.21 1.69 24.59
C LYS A 497 -16.68 1.29 25.96
N ARG A 498 -17.51 1.43 27.01
CA ARG A 498 -17.16 0.95 28.36
C ARG A 498 -16.90 -0.55 28.37
N ILE A 499 -17.84 -1.38 27.88
CA ILE A 499 -17.72 -2.84 27.96
C ILE A 499 -16.42 -3.31 27.27
N LEU A 500 -16.10 -2.75 26.10
CA LEU A 500 -14.85 -3.04 25.39
C LEU A 500 -13.60 -2.68 26.22
N PHE A 501 -13.62 -1.57 26.95
CA PHE A 501 -12.51 -1.18 27.83
C PHE A 501 -12.44 -2.04 29.12
N GLU A 502 -13.58 -2.44 29.69
CA GLU A 502 -13.62 -3.34 30.86
C GLU A 502 -13.11 -4.75 30.49
N LEU A 503 -13.43 -5.24 29.28
CA LEU A 503 -12.84 -6.44 28.68
C LEU A 503 -11.33 -6.29 28.43
N GLU A 504 -10.88 -5.14 27.92
CA GLU A 504 -9.45 -4.83 27.72
C GLU A 504 -8.68 -4.88 29.05
N ILE A 505 -9.20 -4.25 30.12
CA ILE A 505 -8.62 -4.32 31.46
C ILE A 505 -8.51 -5.77 31.92
N HIS A 506 -9.59 -6.55 31.82
CA HIS A 506 -9.64 -7.90 32.38
C HIS A 506 -8.84 -8.95 31.61
N LEU A 507 -8.78 -8.87 30.28
CA LEU A 507 -8.08 -9.85 29.43
C LEU A 507 -6.65 -9.40 29.07
N ILE A 508 -6.44 -8.12 28.76
CA ILE A 508 -5.18 -7.62 28.18
C ILE A 508 -4.29 -6.96 29.24
N LEU A 509 -4.82 -6.06 30.07
CA LEU A 509 -3.97 -5.26 30.99
C LEU A 509 -3.66 -5.98 32.31
N ASN A 510 -4.66 -6.59 32.96
CA ASN A 510 -4.50 -7.20 34.27
C ASN A 510 -4.01 -8.66 34.22
N LYS A 511 -3.61 -9.17 35.40
CA LYS A 511 -3.44 -10.62 35.65
C LYS A 511 -4.81 -11.26 35.85
N LEU A 512 -5.00 -12.46 35.31
CA LEU A 512 -6.25 -13.21 35.47
C LEU A 512 -6.37 -13.75 36.91
N GLY A 513 -7.42 -13.31 37.61
CA GLY A 513 -7.79 -13.78 38.96
C GLY A 513 -8.93 -14.80 38.91
N SER A 514 -9.27 -15.39 40.07
CA SER A 514 -10.28 -16.44 40.18
C SER A 514 -11.68 -16.00 39.72
N LYS A 515 -12.03 -14.71 39.87
CA LYS A 515 -13.32 -14.13 39.43
C LYS A 515 -13.29 -13.53 38.02
N THR A 516 -12.16 -13.52 37.33
CA THR A 516 -12.04 -12.83 36.04
C THR A 516 -12.83 -13.54 34.94
N GLU A 517 -12.96 -14.86 34.99
CA GLU A 517 -13.76 -15.63 34.02
C GLU A 517 -15.25 -15.29 34.10
N GLU A 518 -15.83 -15.25 35.31
CA GLU A 518 -17.23 -14.88 35.55
C GLU A 518 -17.52 -13.45 35.06
N LYS A 519 -16.65 -12.49 35.40
CA LYS A 519 -16.78 -11.10 34.95
C LYS A 519 -16.73 -10.96 33.43
N VAL A 520 -15.73 -11.59 32.79
CA VAL A 520 -15.60 -11.55 31.32
C VAL A 520 -16.82 -12.19 30.64
N SER A 521 -17.33 -13.29 31.19
CA SER A 521 -18.53 -13.95 30.66
C SER A 521 -19.76 -13.04 30.74
N ALA A 522 -19.96 -12.36 31.87
CA ALA A 522 -21.05 -11.39 32.04
C ALA A 522 -20.92 -10.18 31.10
N LEU A 523 -19.72 -9.63 30.92
CA LEU A 523 -19.46 -8.51 30.00
C LEU A 523 -19.68 -8.90 28.53
N LEU A 524 -19.32 -10.12 28.14
CA LEU A 524 -19.56 -10.64 26.78
C LEU A 524 -21.05 -10.91 26.52
N ASP A 525 -21.83 -11.22 27.55
CA ASP A 525 -23.30 -11.35 27.46
C ASP A 525 -23.99 -9.98 27.42
N GLU A 526 -23.56 -9.05 28.27
CA GLU A 526 -23.97 -7.64 28.25
C GLU A 526 -23.74 -7.01 26.87
N ALA A 527 -22.56 -7.24 26.28
CA ALA A 527 -22.23 -6.76 24.94
C ALA A 527 -23.18 -7.30 23.84
N LYS A 528 -23.66 -8.54 23.95
CA LYS A 528 -24.55 -9.18 22.96
C LYS A 528 -25.97 -8.65 23.02
N HIS A 529 -26.38 -8.12 24.17
CA HIS A 529 -27.70 -7.51 24.37
C HIS A 529 -27.69 -5.98 24.20
N CYS A 530 -26.53 -5.38 23.91
CA CYS A 530 -26.40 -3.96 23.61
C CYS A 530 -26.74 -3.69 22.14
N ASP A 531 -27.54 -2.64 21.86
CA ASP A 531 -27.93 -2.27 20.48
C ASP A 531 -26.74 -1.98 19.55
N ASP A 532 -25.58 -1.64 20.11
CA ASP A 532 -24.35 -1.38 19.35
C ASP A 532 -23.55 -2.65 18.97
N PHE A 533 -24.06 -3.83 19.31
CA PHE A 533 -23.38 -5.12 19.12
C PHE A 533 -22.92 -5.35 17.67
N GLU A 534 -23.80 -5.19 16.67
CA GLU A 534 -23.43 -5.50 15.27
C GLU A 534 -22.34 -4.57 14.73
N PHE A 535 -22.27 -3.31 15.20
CA PHE A 535 -21.17 -2.40 14.88
C PHE A 535 -19.87 -2.82 15.58
N SER A 536 -19.92 -3.12 16.87
CA SER A 536 -18.73 -3.50 17.65
C SER A 536 -18.35 -4.99 17.55
N LYS A 537 -19.02 -5.76 16.70
CA LYS A 537 -18.93 -7.22 16.61
C LYS A 537 -17.52 -7.77 16.37
N ALA A 538 -16.72 -7.11 15.53
CA ALA A 538 -15.33 -7.52 15.29
C ALA A 538 -14.47 -7.39 16.57
N ASN A 539 -14.72 -6.36 17.39
CA ASN A 539 -14.07 -6.24 18.70
C ASN A 539 -14.55 -7.31 19.68
N ILE A 540 -15.86 -7.57 19.75
CA ILE A 540 -16.41 -8.61 20.65
C ILE A 540 -15.88 -9.99 20.28
N LEU A 541 -15.86 -10.36 18.99
CA LEU A 541 -15.28 -11.61 18.51
C LEU A 541 -13.79 -11.76 18.91
N ARG A 542 -13.02 -10.66 18.91
CA ARG A 542 -11.64 -10.65 19.41
C ARG A 542 -11.57 -10.94 20.91
N TYR A 543 -12.39 -10.30 21.73
CA TYR A 543 -12.41 -10.54 23.18
C TYR A 543 -12.96 -11.93 23.53
N GLU A 544 -13.95 -12.45 22.81
CA GLU A 544 -14.36 -13.86 22.90
C GLU A 544 -13.22 -14.81 22.56
N ALA A 545 -12.41 -14.51 21.53
CA ALA A 545 -11.25 -15.32 21.20
C ALA A 545 -10.18 -15.30 22.30
N LEU A 546 -9.91 -14.15 22.93
CA LEU A 546 -9.03 -14.04 24.09
C LEU A 546 -9.57 -14.82 25.30
N HIS A 547 -10.88 -14.75 25.55
CA HIS A 547 -11.55 -15.55 26.59
C HIS A 547 -11.41 -17.05 26.30
N TYR A 548 -11.59 -17.48 25.05
CA TYR A 548 -11.37 -18.88 24.65
C TYR A 548 -9.90 -19.30 24.76
N ILE A 549 -8.93 -18.44 24.43
CA ILE A 549 -7.50 -18.69 24.69
C ILE A 549 -7.27 -18.94 26.19
N ALA A 550 -7.87 -18.13 27.06
CA ALA A 550 -7.75 -18.26 28.51
C ALA A 550 -8.43 -19.51 29.10
N GLN A 551 -9.37 -20.11 28.37
CA GLN A 551 -9.99 -21.41 28.64
C GLN A 551 -9.30 -22.58 27.90
N ASN A 552 -8.16 -22.36 27.23
CA ASN A 552 -7.45 -23.32 26.38
C ASN A 552 -8.22 -23.82 25.14
N LYS A 553 -9.29 -23.13 24.72
CA LYS A 553 -10.16 -23.45 23.58
C LYS A 553 -9.63 -22.81 22.28
N LEU A 554 -8.43 -23.24 21.86
CA LEU A 554 -7.68 -22.58 20.78
C LEU A 554 -8.35 -22.67 19.39
N LYS A 555 -9.20 -23.67 19.13
CA LYS A 555 -9.90 -23.82 17.84
C LYS A 555 -11.05 -22.83 17.71
N GLU A 556 -11.76 -22.64 18.80
CA GLU A 556 -12.87 -21.69 18.97
C GLU A 556 -12.33 -20.26 18.88
N ALA A 557 -11.22 -19.97 19.56
CA ALA A 557 -10.51 -18.70 19.43
C ALA A 557 -10.10 -18.40 17.97
N LYS A 558 -9.52 -19.37 17.26
CA LYS A 558 -9.16 -19.21 15.84
C LYS A 558 -10.38 -18.89 14.98
N LYS A 559 -11.49 -19.62 15.17
CA LYS A 559 -12.74 -19.39 14.44
C LYS A 559 -13.24 -17.96 14.64
N ASN A 560 -13.22 -17.47 15.88
CA ASN A 560 -13.68 -16.11 16.19
C ASN A 560 -12.75 -15.03 15.61
N LEU A 561 -11.43 -15.22 15.60
CA LEU A 561 -10.51 -14.29 14.95
C LEU A 561 -10.66 -14.28 13.42
N ASP A 562 -10.81 -15.45 12.78
CA ASP A 562 -11.12 -15.53 11.33
C ASP A 562 -12.45 -14.81 11.02
N LEU A 563 -13.48 -14.96 11.86
CA LEU A 563 -14.77 -14.27 11.72
C LEU A 563 -14.64 -12.75 11.93
N ALA A 564 -13.83 -12.30 12.89
CA ALA A 564 -13.60 -10.88 13.14
C ALA A 564 -12.94 -10.20 11.93
N ILE A 565 -11.94 -10.84 11.32
CA ILE A 565 -11.29 -10.38 10.08
C ILE A 565 -12.34 -10.26 8.96
N ASP A 566 -13.22 -11.26 8.82
CA ASP A 566 -14.28 -11.28 7.82
C ASP A 566 -15.33 -10.18 8.01
N GLU A 567 -15.70 -9.83 9.26
CA GLU A 567 -16.60 -8.70 9.55
C GLU A 567 -15.95 -7.35 9.16
N CYS A 568 -14.64 -7.16 9.42
CA CYS A 568 -13.88 -6.00 8.93
C CYS A 568 -13.78 -5.95 7.38
N LYS A 569 -13.73 -7.10 6.70
CA LYS A 569 -13.74 -7.17 5.23
C LYS A 569 -15.10 -6.81 4.62
N LYS A 570 -16.20 -7.16 5.30
CA LYS A 570 -17.54 -7.27 4.67
C LYS A 570 -18.56 -6.26 5.16
N LYS A 571 -18.35 -5.55 6.27
CA LYS A 571 -19.34 -4.60 6.82
C LYS A 571 -18.83 -3.20 7.14
N TYR A 572 -17.68 -3.06 7.80
CA TYR A 572 -17.22 -1.80 8.41
C TYR A 572 -15.70 -1.63 8.27
N SER A 573 -15.22 -0.40 8.05
CA SER A 573 -13.79 -0.09 8.12
C SER A 573 -13.36 0.28 9.53
N PHE A 574 -12.37 -0.43 10.06
CA PHE A 574 -11.80 -0.21 11.40
C PHE A 574 -10.31 0.13 11.34
N GLY A 575 -9.85 0.77 10.27
CA GLY A 575 -8.44 1.14 10.12
C GLY A 575 -7.49 -0.06 10.19
N THR A 576 -6.42 0.11 10.97
CA THR A 576 -5.41 -0.95 11.25
C THR A 576 -5.94 -2.18 12.00
N PHE A 577 -7.17 -2.17 12.53
CA PHE A 577 -7.69 -3.25 13.38
C PHE A 577 -7.72 -4.63 12.68
N ARG A 578 -8.00 -4.67 11.36
CA ARG A 578 -7.91 -5.91 10.56
C ARG A 578 -6.51 -6.54 10.65
N GLY A 579 -5.47 -5.71 10.61
CA GLY A 579 -4.08 -6.15 10.75
C GLY A 579 -3.79 -6.69 12.15
N TRP A 580 -4.33 -6.07 13.21
CA TRP A 580 -4.18 -6.58 14.59
C TRP A 580 -4.88 -7.92 14.79
N LEU A 581 -6.09 -8.09 14.23
CA LEU A 581 -6.78 -9.37 14.21
C LEU A 581 -5.99 -10.43 13.45
N ALA A 582 -5.41 -10.08 12.30
CA ALA A 582 -4.56 -10.97 11.52
C ALA A 582 -3.28 -11.36 12.27
N ARG A 583 -2.66 -10.43 13.01
CA ARG A 583 -1.52 -10.70 13.92
C ARG A 583 -1.90 -11.70 15.00
N ASP A 584 -2.99 -11.45 15.71
CA ASP A 584 -3.45 -12.29 16.82
C ASP A 584 -3.86 -13.69 16.30
N ALA A 585 -4.50 -13.76 15.12
CA ALA A 585 -4.83 -15.02 14.44
C ALA A 585 -3.59 -15.78 13.97
N PHE A 586 -2.62 -15.12 13.35
CA PHE A 586 -1.40 -15.75 12.84
C PHE A 586 -0.56 -16.31 14.00
N ALA A 587 -0.38 -15.52 15.05
CA ALA A 587 0.30 -15.92 16.29
C ALA A 587 -0.37 -17.14 16.93
N LEU A 588 -1.71 -17.14 17.04
CA LEU A 588 -2.48 -18.27 17.55
C LEU A 588 -2.32 -19.53 16.69
N VAL A 589 -2.44 -19.44 15.36
CA VAL A 589 -2.34 -20.65 14.53
C VAL A 589 -0.96 -21.27 14.63
N ILE A 590 0.13 -20.49 14.61
CA ILE A 590 1.52 -21.01 14.69
C ILE A 590 2.01 -21.31 16.11
N ALA A 591 1.17 -21.16 17.14
CA ALA A 591 1.55 -21.33 18.55
C ALA A 591 2.17 -22.70 18.84
N ASN A 592 1.66 -23.77 18.22
CA ASN A 592 2.11 -25.17 18.39
C ASN A 592 2.22 -25.94 17.04
N GLN A 593 2.49 -25.25 15.94
CA GLN A 593 2.71 -25.88 14.62
C GLN A 593 3.79 -25.14 13.82
N LYS A 594 4.27 -25.80 12.76
CA LYS A 594 5.19 -25.18 11.79
C LYS A 594 4.51 -24.11 10.94
N LEU A 595 5.30 -23.18 10.42
CA LEU A 595 4.86 -22.28 9.36
C LEU A 595 4.48 -23.11 8.12
N ILE A 596 3.32 -22.83 7.53
CA ILE A 596 2.91 -23.35 6.23
C ILE A 596 2.64 -22.11 5.38
N PRO A 597 3.61 -21.61 4.60
CA PRO A 597 3.54 -20.30 3.95
C PRO A 597 2.22 -20.06 3.21
N ASN A 598 1.83 -20.95 2.28
CA ASN A 598 0.62 -20.80 1.47
C ASN A 598 -0.69 -20.76 2.30
N ASN A 599 -0.73 -21.42 3.46
CA ASN A 599 -1.92 -21.41 4.34
C ASN A 599 -1.97 -20.19 5.27
N HIS A 600 -0.80 -19.61 5.59
CA HIS A 600 -0.66 -18.52 6.55
C HIS A 600 -0.42 -17.16 5.87
N GLU A 601 -0.11 -17.15 4.56
CA GLU A 601 0.06 -15.95 3.74
C GLU A 601 -1.12 -15.00 3.89
N LYS A 602 -2.36 -15.50 3.93
CA LYS A 602 -3.55 -14.66 4.10
C LYS A 602 -3.51 -13.78 5.36
N TYR A 603 -2.88 -14.24 6.44
CA TYR A 603 -2.73 -13.45 7.66
C TYR A 603 -1.54 -12.49 7.55
N PHE A 604 -0.45 -12.92 6.91
CA PHE A 604 0.71 -12.07 6.63
C PHE A 604 0.34 -10.90 5.70
N ARG A 605 -0.40 -11.16 4.62
CA ARG A 605 -1.00 -10.16 3.72
C ARG A 605 -1.88 -9.18 4.49
N ASP A 606 -2.76 -9.69 5.35
CA ASP A 606 -3.64 -8.85 6.14
C ASP A 606 -2.87 -8.02 7.20
N MET A 607 -1.74 -8.50 7.72
CA MET A 607 -0.84 -7.69 8.55
C MET A 607 -0.04 -6.66 7.75
N TYR A 608 0.34 -6.98 6.51
CA TYR A 608 1.12 -6.12 5.63
C TYR A 608 0.29 -4.91 5.17
N TYR A 609 -0.85 -5.17 4.54
CA TYR A 609 -1.68 -4.08 4.00
C TYR A 609 -2.48 -3.35 5.07
N TRP A 610 -2.80 -3.93 6.23
CA TRP A 610 -3.51 -3.24 7.33
C TRP A 610 -2.59 -2.75 8.46
N GLY A 611 -1.40 -2.25 8.10
CA GLY A 611 -0.62 -1.32 8.93
C GLY A 611 0.16 -1.92 10.10
N VAL A 612 0.36 -3.24 10.16
CA VAL A 612 1.08 -3.91 11.26
C VAL A 612 2.55 -4.17 10.95
N LEU A 613 2.89 -4.33 9.67
CA LEU A 613 4.24 -4.66 9.23
C LEU A 613 4.92 -3.51 8.48
N LYS A 614 6.25 -3.53 8.48
CA LYS A 614 7.08 -2.68 7.61
C LYS A 614 7.24 -3.35 6.25
N ARG A 615 7.39 -2.54 5.18
CA ARG A 615 7.45 -3.02 3.78
C ARG A 615 8.54 -4.06 3.50
N GLU A 616 9.65 -4.03 4.23
CA GLU A 616 10.81 -4.92 4.02
C GLU A 616 10.71 -6.26 4.77
N THR A 617 9.60 -6.53 5.47
CA THR A 617 9.45 -7.77 6.25
C THR A 617 9.06 -8.96 5.39
N ASN A 618 9.49 -10.16 5.80
CA ASN A 618 9.08 -11.43 5.19
C ASN A 618 8.35 -12.32 6.19
N ILE A 619 7.48 -13.19 5.68
CA ILE A 619 6.61 -14.08 6.49
C ILE A 619 7.39 -14.96 7.47
N TYR A 620 8.60 -15.38 7.11
CA TYR A 620 9.40 -16.28 7.94
C TYR A 620 9.89 -15.59 9.21
N ASP A 621 10.46 -14.39 9.08
CA ASP A 621 11.04 -13.69 10.23
C ASP A 621 9.93 -13.13 11.14
N VAL A 622 8.82 -12.67 10.55
CA VAL A 622 7.59 -12.31 11.28
C VAL A 622 7.03 -13.50 12.07
N SER A 623 7.02 -14.71 11.49
CA SER A 623 6.46 -15.89 12.17
C SER A 623 7.17 -16.27 13.48
N ARG A 624 8.48 -16.02 13.59
CA ARG A 624 9.24 -16.21 14.85
C ARG A 624 8.70 -15.27 15.93
N ASP A 625 8.64 -13.99 15.61
CA ASP A 625 8.32 -12.92 16.56
C ASP A 625 6.84 -13.05 17.00
N LEU A 626 5.98 -13.55 16.12
CA LEU A 626 4.58 -13.90 16.42
C LEU A 626 4.41 -15.10 17.36
N HIS A 627 5.25 -16.14 17.26
CA HIS A 627 5.21 -17.25 18.22
C HIS A 627 5.66 -16.81 19.62
N GLU A 628 6.66 -15.94 19.69
CA GLU A 628 7.06 -15.30 20.94
C GLU A 628 5.94 -14.41 21.51
N TYR A 629 5.34 -13.56 20.67
CA TYR A 629 4.18 -12.74 21.03
C TYR A 629 2.99 -13.57 21.55
N PHE A 630 2.71 -14.73 20.94
CA PHE A 630 1.67 -15.63 21.43
C PHE A 630 1.95 -16.05 22.87
N TRP A 631 3.10 -16.67 23.14
CA TRP A 631 3.40 -17.26 24.44
C TRP A 631 3.75 -16.25 25.54
N LYS A 632 4.27 -15.07 25.19
CA LYS A 632 4.63 -14.02 26.16
C LYS A 632 3.53 -12.98 26.41
N THR A 633 2.58 -12.80 25.49
CA THR A 633 1.63 -11.68 25.54
C THR A 633 0.19 -12.09 25.30
N LEU A 634 -0.10 -12.88 24.27
CA LEU A 634 -1.49 -13.23 23.91
C LEU A 634 -2.06 -14.35 24.80
N TYR A 635 -1.23 -15.34 25.15
CA TYR A 635 -1.63 -16.48 25.97
C TYR A 635 -1.61 -16.13 27.47
N LYS A 636 -2.77 -16.18 28.10
CA LYS A 636 -2.94 -16.09 29.56
C LYS A 636 -4.00 -17.08 29.99
N CYS A 637 -3.68 -18.00 30.91
CA CYS A 637 -4.62 -19.01 31.40
C CYS A 637 -5.44 -18.49 32.60
N TYR A 638 -6.75 -18.76 32.65
CA TYR A 638 -7.52 -18.55 33.89
C TYR A 638 -7.02 -19.49 35.01
N PRO A 639 -7.04 -19.09 36.30
CA PRO A 639 -6.54 -19.91 37.40
C PRO A 639 -7.20 -21.29 37.58
N ASN A 640 -8.44 -21.45 37.09
CA ASN A 640 -9.20 -22.70 37.17
C ASN A 640 -8.79 -23.73 36.09
N TYR A 641 -7.97 -23.32 35.11
CA TYR A 641 -7.54 -24.14 33.98
C TYR A 641 -6.06 -24.47 34.09
N GLN A 642 -5.65 -25.63 33.56
CA GLN A 642 -4.24 -26.02 33.54
C GLN A 642 -3.47 -25.17 32.51
N PRO A 643 -2.40 -24.46 32.89
CA PRO A 643 -1.61 -23.67 31.96
C PRO A 643 -0.98 -24.56 30.88
N GLN A 644 -1.24 -24.21 29.62
CA GLN A 644 -0.49 -24.71 28.48
C GLN A 644 0.83 -23.95 28.35
N PHE A 645 1.79 -24.62 27.73
CA PHE A 645 3.08 -24.06 27.33
C PHE A 645 3.33 -24.47 25.88
N SER A 646 4.26 -23.78 25.21
CA SER A 646 4.73 -24.20 23.89
C SER A 646 5.19 -25.66 23.95
N ASP A 647 4.61 -26.52 23.10
CA ASP A 647 5.02 -27.93 22.94
C ASP A 647 6.53 -28.00 22.69
N CYS A 648 7.01 -27.07 21.87
CA CYS A 648 8.42 -26.88 21.55
C CYS A 648 9.26 -26.54 22.79
N SER A 649 8.87 -25.54 23.59
CA SER A 649 9.62 -25.15 24.79
C SER A 649 9.72 -26.26 25.82
N ASN A 650 8.68 -27.08 25.99
CA ASN A 650 8.70 -28.22 26.93
C ASN A 650 9.72 -29.29 26.53
N ASP A 651 9.80 -29.63 25.24
CA ASP A 651 10.75 -30.61 24.73
C ASP A 651 12.18 -30.04 24.74
N ILE A 652 12.35 -28.77 24.35
CA ILE A 652 13.64 -28.06 24.42
C ILE A 652 14.14 -27.99 25.85
N GLU A 653 13.35 -27.49 26.81
CA GLU A 653 13.82 -27.27 28.19
C GLU A 653 14.28 -28.57 28.84
N LYS A 654 13.51 -29.65 28.67
CA LYS A 654 13.86 -30.98 29.21
C LYS A 654 15.13 -31.52 28.53
N PHE A 655 15.22 -31.44 27.20
CA PHE A 655 16.42 -31.89 26.48
C PHE A 655 17.64 -31.05 26.87
N SER A 656 17.54 -29.72 26.82
CA SER A 656 18.63 -28.78 27.10
C SER A 656 19.12 -28.86 28.54
N ARG A 657 18.24 -29.09 29.53
CA ARG A 657 18.67 -29.33 30.92
C ARG A 657 19.46 -30.62 31.04
N ASP A 658 18.92 -31.74 30.56
CA ASP A 658 19.59 -33.05 30.65
C ASP A 658 20.90 -33.05 29.84
N PHE A 659 20.93 -32.39 28.68
CA PHE A 659 22.11 -32.22 27.84
C PHE A 659 23.17 -31.32 28.51
N ALA A 660 22.78 -30.16 29.07
CA ALA A 660 23.71 -29.27 29.76
C ALA A 660 24.32 -29.93 31.01
N GLU A 661 23.53 -30.68 31.78
CA GLU A 661 24.02 -31.47 32.91
C GLU A 661 25.00 -32.57 32.46
N CYS A 662 24.66 -33.28 31.37
CA CYS A 662 25.53 -34.28 30.76
C CYS A 662 26.86 -33.72 30.29
N ILE A 663 26.87 -32.54 29.66
CA ILE A 663 28.07 -31.84 29.18
C ILE A 663 28.88 -31.23 30.33
N LYS A 664 28.23 -30.79 31.41
CA LYS A 664 28.90 -30.23 32.60
C LYS A 664 29.62 -31.31 33.41
N ASN A 665 29.02 -32.50 33.53
CA ASN A 665 29.49 -33.59 34.39
C ASN A 665 30.20 -34.71 33.60
N GLU A 666 30.46 -34.52 32.30
CA GLU A 666 31.10 -35.49 31.40
C GLU A 666 30.44 -36.89 31.38
N HIS A 667 29.12 -36.94 31.59
CA HIS A 667 28.33 -38.18 31.57
C HIS A 667 28.10 -38.73 30.15
N SER A 668 27.69 -40.00 30.03
CA SER A 668 27.31 -40.56 28.71
C SER A 668 26.02 -39.94 28.18
N ILE A 669 26.13 -39.27 27.04
CA ILE A 669 25.02 -38.66 26.30
C ILE A 669 23.98 -39.68 25.83
N GLU A 670 24.35 -40.96 25.73
CA GLU A 670 23.44 -42.05 25.29
C GLU A 670 22.22 -42.18 26.21
N LEU A 671 22.37 -41.88 27.50
CA LEU A 671 21.27 -41.88 28.46
C LEU A 671 20.28 -40.74 28.18
N VAL A 672 20.78 -39.54 27.86
CA VAL A 672 19.98 -38.38 27.44
C VAL A 672 19.23 -38.70 26.15
N LEU A 673 19.92 -39.29 25.16
CA LEU A 673 19.30 -39.67 23.90
C LEU A 673 18.28 -40.80 24.05
N LYS A 674 18.52 -41.79 24.93
CA LYS A 674 17.54 -42.84 25.24
C LYS A 674 16.27 -42.27 25.87
N LYS A 675 16.39 -41.27 26.76
CA LYS A 675 15.29 -40.53 27.38
C LYS A 675 14.49 -39.72 26.36
N HIS A 676 15.17 -39.08 25.40
CA HIS A 676 14.59 -38.14 24.43
C HIS A 676 14.40 -38.70 23.01
N LYS A 677 14.34 -40.03 22.84
CA LYS A 677 14.28 -40.72 21.54
C LYS A 677 13.20 -40.23 20.56
N ALA A 678 12.16 -39.54 21.04
CA ALA A 678 11.09 -38.98 20.22
C ALA A 678 11.55 -37.83 19.31
N LEU A 679 12.67 -37.16 19.63
CA LEU A 679 13.25 -36.05 18.86
C LEU A 679 14.17 -36.51 17.72
N LYS A 680 14.50 -37.82 17.67
CA LYS A 680 15.52 -38.41 16.79
C LYS A 680 15.33 -38.12 15.29
N ASN A 681 14.11 -37.90 14.82
CA ASN A 681 13.79 -37.69 13.41
C ASN A 681 12.63 -36.70 13.20
N LYS A 682 12.44 -35.75 14.11
CA LYS A 682 11.29 -34.82 14.08
C LYS A 682 11.71 -33.35 14.06
N GLN A 683 10.92 -32.58 13.32
CA GLN A 683 10.83 -31.14 13.48
C GLN A 683 10.11 -30.82 14.80
N LEU A 684 10.59 -29.80 15.52
CA LEU A 684 9.93 -29.24 16.69
C LEU A 684 8.65 -28.49 16.29
N LYS A 685 7.65 -28.47 17.16
CA LYS A 685 6.32 -27.90 16.89
C LYS A 685 6.26 -26.37 17.10
N TYR A 686 6.94 -25.63 16.25
CA TYR A 686 6.95 -24.16 16.25
C TYR A 686 7.25 -23.62 14.85
N PRO A 687 7.09 -22.32 14.55
CA PRO A 687 7.09 -21.81 13.18
C PRO A 687 8.31 -22.21 12.37
N GLN A 688 9.49 -22.16 12.99
CA GLN A 688 10.77 -22.46 12.37
C GLN A 688 11.00 -23.96 12.11
N ALA A 689 10.23 -24.85 12.75
CA ALA A 689 10.26 -26.29 12.51
C ALA A 689 11.65 -26.95 12.60
N ASP A 690 12.59 -26.36 13.35
CA ASP A 690 13.94 -26.91 13.53
C ASP A 690 13.93 -28.32 14.11
N SER A 691 14.92 -29.13 13.75
CA SER A 691 15.31 -30.27 14.57
C SER A 691 16.02 -29.80 15.84
N ILE A 692 16.04 -30.62 16.90
CA ILE A 692 16.70 -30.24 18.16
C ILE A 692 18.19 -29.90 17.96
N ILE A 693 18.90 -30.60 17.05
CA ILE A 693 20.29 -30.26 16.74
C ILE A 693 20.41 -28.92 15.99
N LEU A 694 19.52 -28.61 15.05
CA LEU A 694 19.60 -27.39 14.26
C LEU A 694 19.31 -26.16 15.13
N LEU A 695 18.34 -26.26 16.05
CA LEU A 695 18.09 -25.23 17.04
C LEU A 695 19.30 -25.03 17.98
N MET A 696 19.88 -26.10 18.52
CA MET A 696 21.08 -25.98 19.37
C MET A 696 22.27 -25.35 18.60
N MET A 697 22.46 -25.71 17.33
CA MET A 697 23.46 -25.09 16.46
C MET A 697 23.18 -23.59 16.26
N LYS A 698 21.93 -23.21 15.97
CA LYS A 698 21.48 -21.81 15.85
C LYS A 698 21.77 -21.01 17.12
N MET A 699 21.36 -21.51 18.27
CA MET A 699 21.61 -20.87 19.57
C MET A 699 23.10 -20.71 19.86
N ASN A 700 23.90 -21.77 19.65
CA ASN A 700 25.32 -21.76 19.96
C ASN A 700 26.12 -20.84 19.02
N TYR A 701 25.91 -20.92 17.70
CA TYR A 701 26.63 -20.04 16.77
C TYR A 701 26.21 -18.57 16.92
N GLU A 702 24.95 -18.28 17.27
CA GLU A 702 24.51 -16.91 17.56
C GLU A 702 25.14 -16.35 18.83
N LEU A 703 25.28 -17.16 19.89
CA LEU A 703 26.00 -16.77 21.11
C LEU A 703 27.48 -16.47 20.81
N LEU A 704 28.15 -17.32 20.03
CA LEU A 704 29.53 -17.09 19.57
C LEU A 704 29.65 -15.84 18.70
N ARG A 705 28.67 -15.55 17.83
CA ARG A 705 28.63 -14.34 16.98
C ARG A 705 28.55 -13.08 17.84
N LYS A 706 27.60 -13.04 18.79
CA LYS A 706 27.45 -11.91 19.74
C LYS A 706 28.68 -11.72 20.62
N LEU A 707 29.28 -12.80 21.10
CA LEU A 707 30.52 -12.76 21.88
C LEU A 707 31.68 -12.17 21.06
N ASN A 708 31.85 -12.61 19.81
CA ASN A 708 32.89 -12.10 18.91
C ASN A 708 32.73 -10.61 18.61
N TYR A 709 31.49 -10.12 18.44
CA TYR A 709 31.22 -8.69 18.23
C TYR A 709 31.54 -7.86 19.48
N ASN A 710 31.14 -8.33 20.67
CA ASN A 710 31.33 -7.61 21.93
C ASN A 710 32.69 -7.87 22.62
N LYS A 711 33.65 -8.51 21.94
CA LYS A 711 34.94 -8.96 22.52
C LYS A 711 35.78 -7.86 23.19
N GLN A 712 35.58 -6.60 22.82
CA GLN A 712 36.28 -5.44 23.40
C GLN A 712 35.61 -4.89 24.67
N MET A 713 34.34 -5.24 24.91
CA MET A 713 33.54 -4.76 26.06
C MET A 713 33.37 -5.80 27.17
N VAL A 714 33.79 -7.05 26.95
CA VAL A 714 33.67 -8.16 27.91
C VAL A 714 35.08 -8.57 28.38
N PRO A 715 35.31 -8.73 29.70
CA PRO A 715 36.57 -9.25 30.24
C PRO A 715 37.04 -10.54 29.56
N THR A 716 38.34 -10.65 29.30
CA THR A 716 38.93 -11.72 28.47
C THR A 716 38.81 -13.12 29.08
N ASP A 717 38.76 -13.21 30.40
CA ASP A 717 38.44 -14.40 31.19
C ASP A 717 36.99 -14.86 30.95
N ILE A 718 36.02 -13.95 31.00
CA ILE A 718 34.60 -14.23 30.71
C ILE A 718 34.41 -14.64 29.24
N VAL A 719 35.09 -13.96 28.31
CA VAL A 719 35.10 -14.34 26.88
C VAL A 719 35.64 -15.77 26.70
N LYS A 720 36.69 -16.14 27.43
CA LYS A 720 37.26 -17.49 27.38
C LYS A 720 36.28 -18.52 27.95
N GLU A 721 35.71 -18.28 29.12
CA GLU A 721 34.75 -19.20 29.76
C GLU A 721 33.52 -19.47 28.87
N ILE A 722 32.91 -18.42 28.32
CA ILE A 722 31.76 -18.56 27.40
C ILE A 722 32.19 -19.33 26.13
N SER A 723 33.38 -19.07 25.59
CA SER A 723 33.91 -19.81 24.44
C SER A 723 34.11 -21.29 24.75
N ASP A 724 34.64 -21.63 25.92
CA ASP A 724 34.86 -23.01 26.35
C ASP A 724 33.55 -23.77 26.62
N VAL A 725 32.50 -23.07 27.09
CA VAL A 725 31.14 -23.63 27.17
C VAL A 725 30.55 -23.89 25.77
N CYS A 726 30.66 -22.93 24.85
CA CYS A 726 30.17 -23.09 23.47
C CYS A 726 30.90 -24.22 22.71
N ASN A 727 32.21 -24.35 22.90
CA ASN A 727 33.02 -25.42 22.32
C ASN A 727 32.56 -26.80 22.83
N ARG A 728 32.31 -26.94 24.13
CA ARG A 728 31.76 -28.18 24.72
C ARG A 728 30.35 -28.48 24.21
N MET A 729 29.49 -27.48 24.05
CA MET A 729 28.16 -27.69 23.45
C MET A 729 28.25 -28.20 22.00
N ILE A 730 29.15 -27.67 21.17
CA ILE A 730 29.35 -28.17 19.79
C ILE A 730 29.92 -29.59 19.76
N GLN A 731 30.86 -29.94 20.65
CA GLN A 731 31.32 -31.33 20.79
C GLN A 731 30.17 -32.27 21.18
N GLY A 732 29.32 -31.85 22.12
CA GLY A 732 28.09 -32.55 22.47
C GLY A 732 27.15 -32.75 21.28
N ILE A 733 26.87 -31.70 20.50
CA ILE A 733 26.02 -31.75 19.31
C ILE A 733 26.59 -32.71 18.26
N ARG A 734 27.90 -32.72 18.03
CA ARG A 734 28.56 -33.71 17.15
C ARG A 734 28.35 -35.14 17.65
N LYS A 735 28.42 -35.37 18.97
CA LYS A 735 28.11 -36.69 19.56
C LYS A 735 26.63 -37.09 19.41
N VAL A 736 25.70 -36.12 19.46
CA VAL A 736 24.29 -36.37 19.09
C VAL A 736 24.17 -36.80 17.63
N ILE A 737 24.83 -36.10 16.70
CA ILE A 737 24.83 -36.43 15.26
C ILE A 737 25.34 -37.85 15.00
N GLU A 738 26.42 -38.27 15.66
CA GLU A 738 26.98 -39.63 15.53
C GLU A 738 26.02 -40.73 16.01
N LEU A 739 25.21 -40.45 17.03
CA LEU A 739 24.30 -41.43 17.66
C LEU A 739 22.87 -41.39 17.07
N TRP A 740 22.48 -40.27 16.47
CA TRP A 740 21.21 -40.04 15.79
C TRP A 740 21.44 -39.59 14.33
N PRO A 741 22.05 -40.40 13.46
CA PRO A 741 22.32 -40.02 12.08
C PRO A 741 21.03 -39.68 11.30
N GLU A 742 19.87 -40.23 11.67
CA GLU A 742 18.59 -39.92 11.01
C GLU A 742 18.13 -38.46 11.15
N ILE A 743 18.70 -37.69 12.10
CA ILE A 743 18.29 -36.31 12.35
C ILE A 743 18.93 -35.29 11.39
N VAL A 744 20.04 -35.65 10.74
CA VAL A 744 20.91 -34.71 10.01
C VAL A 744 20.27 -34.09 8.77
N ASN A 745 19.24 -34.75 8.24
CA ASN A 745 18.49 -34.33 7.05
C ASN A 745 17.14 -33.69 7.39
N VAL A 746 16.83 -33.52 8.69
CA VAL A 746 15.66 -32.79 9.17
C VAL A 746 15.96 -31.30 9.11
N SER A 747 15.41 -30.64 8.10
CA SER A 747 15.54 -29.20 7.85
C SER A 747 14.58 -28.36 8.69
N ASP A 748 14.84 -27.04 8.70
CA ASP A 748 13.90 -26.04 9.20
C ASP A 748 12.79 -25.68 8.18
N PHE A 749 11.96 -24.71 8.54
CA PHE A 749 10.90 -24.10 7.72
C PHE A 749 11.36 -23.32 6.46
N LYS A 750 12.64 -22.97 6.36
CA LYS A 750 13.28 -22.40 5.16
C LYS A 750 13.95 -23.52 4.36
N GLU A 751 13.66 -24.79 4.68
CA GLU A 751 14.28 -26.00 4.14
C GLU A 751 15.80 -26.10 4.39
N GLN A 752 16.33 -25.28 5.31
CA GLN A 752 17.76 -25.28 5.62
C GLN A 752 18.14 -26.49 6.48
N THR A 753 19.17 -27.23 6.05
CA THR A 753 19.68 -28.39 6.79
C THR A 753 20.78 -27.98 7.80
N PRO A 754 21.02 -28.80 8.84
CA PRO A 754 22.23 -28.71 9.68
C PRO A 754 23.52 -28.55 8.89
N LEU A 755 23.64 -29.23 7.74
CA LEU A 755 24.83 -29.21 6.90
C LEU A 755 25.03 -27.84 6.21
N MET A 756 23.97 -27.24 5.66
CA MET A 756 24.02 -25.87 5.14
C MET A 756 24.39 -24.88 6.23
N PHE A 757 23.83 -25.05 7.44
CA PHE A 757 24.06 -24.12 8.54
C PHE A 757 25.50 -24.18 9.05
N ALA A 758 26.07 -25.38 9.25
CA ALA A 758 27.48 -25.56 9.60
C ALA A 758 28.45 -25.05 8.50
N ALA A 759 28.10 -25.22 7.22
CA ALA A 759 28.87 -24.68 6.11
C ALA A 759 28.85 -23.13 6.09
N ASN A 760 27.69 -22.52 6.39
CA ASN A 760 27.55 -21.06 6.48
C ASN A 760 28.32 -20.46 7.67
N THR A 761 28.38 -21.15 8.81
CA THR A 761 29.09 -20.68 10.02
C THR A 761 30.57 -21.08 10.09
N LYS A 762 31.12 -21.63 9.00
CA LYS A 762 32.52 -22.08 8.85
C LYS A 762 32.94 -23.24 9.78
N ASP A 763 31.98 -23.96 10.37
CA ASP A 763 32.24 -25.13 11.22
C ASP A 763 32.48 -26.40 10.38
N TYR A 764 33.62 -26.42 9.69
CA TYR A 764 34.02 -27.52 8.79
C TYR A 764 34.14 -28.88 9.51
N GLN A 765 34.35 -28.90 10.84
CA GLN A 765 34.38 -30.13 11.62
C GLN A 765 32.96 -30.69 11.83
N THR A 766 31.97 -29.83 12.09
CA THR A 766 30.56 -30.26 12.11
C THR A 766 30.07 -30.66 10.73
N VAL A 767 30.49 -29.96 9.65
CA VAL A 767 30.26 -30.40 8.25
C VAL A 767 30.78 -31.84 8.05
N LYS A 768 32.02 -32.13 8.46
CA LYS A 768 32.61 -33.47 8.36
C LYS A 768 31.86 -34.52 9.18
N THR A 769 31.40 -34.21 10.40
CA THR A 769 30.59 -35.12 11.22
C THR A 769 29.21 -35.38 10.58
N LEU A 770 28.55 -34.35 10.06
CA LEU A 770 27.25 -34.47 9.38
C LEU A 770 27.32 -35.34 8.12
N LEU A 771 28.33 -35.12 7.27
CA LEU A 771 28.56 -35.94 6.06
C LEU A 771 28.84 -37.40 6.43
N LYS A 772 29.65 -37.67 7.45
CA LYS A 772 29.85 -39.04 7.98
C LYS A 772 28.58 -39.69 8.51
N ALA A 773 27.61 -38.91 8.95
CA ALA A 773 26.29 -39.35 9.39
C ALA A 773 25.24 -39.39 8.25
N ASN A 774 25.69 -39.37 6.98
CA ASN A 774 24.86 -39.38 5.77
C ASN A 774 23.94 -38.15 5.62
N ALA A 775 24.42 -36.97 6.00
CA ALA A 775 23.80 -35.72 5.59
C ALA A 775 23.89 -35.53 4.08
N ASP A 776 22.76 -35.25 3.45
CA ASP A 776 22.63 -35.03 2.01
C ASP A 776 23.13 -33.61 1.67
N PRO A 777 24.26 -33.47 0.93
CA PRO A 777 24.79 -32.17 0.55
C PRO A 777 24.01 -31.50 -0.59
N ASN A 778 23.16 -32.26 -1.29
CA ASN A 778 22.43 -31.86 -2.50
C ASN A 778 21.04 -31.33 -2.19
N LYS A 779 20.52 -31.50 -0.96
CA LYS A 779 19.32 -30.79 -0.50
C LYS A 779 19.46 -29.30 -0.76
N GLN A 780 18.35 -28.69 -1.15
CA GLN A 780 18.21 -27.26 -1.40
C GLN A 780 17.38 -26.60 -0.30
N ASP A 781 17.69 -25.35 0.03
CA ASP A 781 16.80 -24.50 0.82
C ASP A 781 15.69 -23.88 -0.06
N PHE A 782 14.76 -23.14 0.53
CA PHE A 782 13.63 -22.52 -0.19
C PHE A 782 14.04 -21.54 -1.31
N ARG A 783 15.31 -21.15 -1.40
CA ARG A 783 15.88 -20.33 -2.51
C ARG A 783 16.72 -21.16 -3.48
N GLY A 784 16.70 -22.49 -3.39
CA GLY A 784 17.52 -23.39 -4.20
C GLY A 784 18.95 -23.62 -3.68
N ARG A 785 19.37 -23.03 -2.55
CA ARG A 785 20.79 -23.07 -2.14
C ARG A 785 21.14 -24.40 -1.47
N THR A 786 22.24 -25.00 -1.90
CA THR A 786 22.82 -26.21 -1.27
C THR A 786 23.87 -25.89 -0.21
N ALA A 787 24.39 -26.90 0.49
CA ALA A 787 25.50 -26.73 1.43
C ALA A 787 26.78 -26.17 0.75
N LEU A 788 27.01 -26.47 -0.53
CA LEU A 788 28.14 -25.93 -1.29
C LEU A 788 27.98 -24.44 -1.58
N HIS A 789 26.75 -23.98 -1.87
CA HIS A 789 26.44 -22.55 -1.96
C HIS A 789 26.69 -21.85 -0.62
N ALA A 790 26.32 -22.46 0.50
CA ALA A 790 26.58 -21.92 1.83
C ALA A 790 28.09 -21.82 2.16
N ALA A 791 28.88 -22.81 1.76
CA ALA A 791 30.34 -22.79 1.92
C ALA A 791 31.04 -21.72 1.05
N ALA A 792 30.58 -21.55 -0.19
CA ALA A 792 31.04 -20.48 -1.07
C ALA A 792 30.64 -19.09 -0.53
N ALA A 793 29.38 -18.92 -0.16
CA ALA A 793 28.82 -17.69 0.40
C ALA A 793 29.47 -17.27 1.73
N SER A 794 29.96 -18.23 2.52
CA SER A 794 30.67 -17.95 3.78
C SER A 794 32.18 -17.79 3.63
N ARG A 795 32.75 -18.00 2.43
CA ARG A 795 34.20 -18.08 2.22
C ARG A 795 34.85 -19.12 3.14
N CYS A 796 34.34 -20.36 3.11
CA CYS A 796 34.89 -21.48 3.87
C CYS A 796 35.42 -22.58 2.94
N TRP A 797 36.67 -22.39 2.48
CA TRP A 797 37.36 -23.35 1.60
C TRP A 797 37.33 -24.79 2.14
N LYS A 798 37.55 -24.98 3.45
CA LYS A 798 37.54 -26.31 4.09
C LYS A 798 36.18 -27.00 3.97
N SER A 799 35.07 -26.27 4.15
CA SER A 799 33.74 -26.83 3.97
C SER A 799 33.47 -27.15 2.49
N ALA A 800 33.91 -26.29 1.56
CA ALA A 800 33.77 -26.53 0.13
C ALA A 800 34.56 -27.76 -0.34
N SER A 801 35.82 -27.93 0.08
CA SER A 801 36.63 -29.12 -0.27
C SER A 801 36.01 -30.40 0.28
N PHE A 802 35.61 -30.45 1.56
CA PHE A 802 34.97 -31.64 2.12
C PHE A 802 33.64 -32.00 1.44
N LEU A 803 32.84 -31.01 1.01
CA LEU A 803 31.60 -31.27 0.27
C LEU A 803 31.88 -31.86 -1.12
N LEU A 804 32.88 -31.34 -1.83
CA LEU A 804 33.30 -31.85 -3.15
C LEU A 804 33.96 -33.23 -3.08
N GLU A 805 34.75 -33.48 -2.04
CA GLU A 805 35.37 -34.79 -1.73
C GLU A 805 34.33 -35.85 -1.38
N TYR A 806 33.26 -35.47 -0.68
CA TYR A 806 32.13 -36.37 -0.38
C TYR A 806 31.23 -36.63 -1.60
N GLY A 807 31.49 -35.97 -2.74
CA GLY A 807 30.75 -36.21 -3.99
C GLY A 807 29.43 -35.46 -4.10
N CYS A 808 29.32 -34.25 -3.53
CA CYS A 808 28.17 -33.40 -3.81
C CYS A 808 28.06 -33.02 -5.30
N ASP A 809 26.83 -32.81 -5.74
CA ASP A 809 26.52 -32.25 -7.05
C ASP A 809 26.67 -30.73 -6.99
N ALA A 810 27.74 -30.24 -7.62
CA ALA A 810 28.06 -28.82 -7.68
C ALA A 810 27.30 -28.08 -8.79
N ALA A 811 26.67 -28.81 -9.72
CA ALA A 811 25.93 -28.26 -10.86
C ALA A 811 24.51 -27.85 -10.48
N ILE A 812 24.01 -28.25 -9.30
CA ILE A 812 22.73 -27.80 -8.77
C ILE A 812 22.67 -26.26 -8.80
N ALA A 813 21.65 -25.74 -9.47
CA ALA A 813 21.42 -24.31 -9.60
C ALA A 813 20.67 -23.77 -8.37
N GLY A 814 21.22 -22.73 -7.76
CA GLY A 814 20.60 -21.98 -6.66
C GLY A 814 19.74 -20.81 -7.15
N PRO A 815 19.66 -19.72 -6.35
CA PRO A 815 18.86 -18.55 -6.68
C PRO A 815 19.28 -17.96 -8.02
N GLU A 816 18.31 -17.49 -8.82
CA GLU A 816 18.56 -16.97 -10.18
C GLU A 816 19.35 -17.95 -11.07
N GLY A 817 19.14 -19.28 -10.93
CA GLY A 817 19.90 -20.28 -11.68
C GLY A 817 21.40 -20.34 -11.35
N SER A 818 21.87 -19.59 -10.35
CA SER A 818 23.29 -19.43 -10.05
C SER A 818 23.87 -20.68 -9.39
N THR A 819 24.95 -21.24 -9.94
CA THR A 819 25.69 -22.33 -9.27
C THR A 819 26.55 -21.84 -8.10
N ALA A 820 27.17 -22.78 -7.38
CA ALA A 820 28.13 -22.45 -6.32
C ALA A 820 29.34 -21.64 -6.85
N LEU A 821 29.75 -21.85 -8.11
CA LEU A 821 30.84 -21.08 -8.75
C LEU A 821 30.46 -19.61 -8.96
N HIS A 822 29.26 -19.33 -9.49
CA HIS A 822 28.72 -17.96 -9.58
C HIS A 822 28.67 -17.28 -8.20
N THR A 823 28.35 -18.06 -7.16
CA THR A 823 28.34 -17.56 -5.78
C THR A 823 29.75 -17.28 -5.25
N ALA A 824 30.74 -18.14 -5.50
CA ALA A 824 32.14 -17.90 -5.13
C ALA A 824 32.72 -16.67 -5.84
N ILE A 825 32.38 -16.47 -7.13
CA ILE A 825 32.75 -15.28 -7.91
C ILE A 825 32.15 -14.02 -7.31
N ARG A 826 30.84 -14.00 -7.00
CA ARG A 826 30.19 -12.84 -6.31
C ARG A 826 30.75 -12.57 -4.91
N MET A 827 31.30 -13.57 -4.24
CA MET A 827 32.01 -13.37 -2.97
C MET A 827 33.48 -12.99 -3.18
N GLY A 828 34.02 -13.02 -4.40
CA GLY A 828 35.43 -12.77 -4.69
C GLY A 828 36.39 -13.76 -4.03
N GLU A 829 35.95 -14.98 -3.76
CA GLU A 829 36.72 -15.98 -2.99
C GLU A 829 37.58 -16.84 -3.92
N ILE A 830 38.75 -16.32 -4.28
CA ILE A 830 39.71 -16.92 -5.22
C ILE A 830 39.94 -18.42 -4.95
N ALA A 831 40.25 -18.80 -3.72
CA ALA A 831 40.58 -20.18 -3.38
C ALA A 831 39.40 -21.17 -3.59
N ILE A 832 38.15 -20.69 -3.51
CA ILE A 832 36.97 -21.52 -3.80
C ILE A 832 36.65 -21.51 -5.30
N VAL A 833 36.89 -20.39 -6.00
CA VAL A 833 36.79 -20.34 -7.48
C VAL A 833 37.76 -21.35 -8.10
N GLU A 834 39.04 -21.28 -7.74
CA GLU A 834 40.09 -22.22 -8.19
C GLU A 834 39.71 -23.68 -7.90
N LEU A 835 39.33 -23.99 -6.65
CA LEU A 835 38.88 -25.33 -6.23
C LEU A 835 37.69 -25.85 -7.05
N LEU A 836 36.69 -24.99 -7.33
CA LEU A 836 35.51 -25.38 -8.10
C LEU A 836 35.84 -25.63 -9.58
N ILE A 837 36.70 -24.82 -10.18
CA ILE A 837 37.16 -25.00 -11.56
C ILE A 837 38.01 -26.28 -11.67
N GLU A 838 38.94 -26.50 -10.73
CA GLU A 838 39.82 -27.67 -10.72
C GLU A 838 39.05 -28.98 -10.54
N LYS A 839 38.07 -29.03 -9.62
CA LYS A 839 37.35 -30.26 -9.28
C LYS A 839 36.07 -30.49 -10.09
N ARG A 840 35.50 -29.44 -10.71
CA ARG A 840 34.19 -29.44 -11.41
C ARG A 840 34.21 -28.47 -12.61
N PRO A 841 35.08 -28.69 -13.62
CA PRO A 841 35.22 -27.77 -14.76
C PRO A 841 33.95 -27.64 -15.62
N GLU A 842 33.00 -28.55 -15.52
CA GLU A 842 31.68 -28.46 -16.16
C GLU A 842 30.88 -27.22 -15.71
N LEU A 843 31.13 -26.70 -14.50
CA LEU A 843 30.46 -25.50 -13.99
C LEU A 843 30.72 -24.25 -14.85
N LEU A 844 31.85 -24.21 -15.57
CA LEU A 844 32.21 -23.13 -16.50
C LEU A 844 31.18 -22.94 -17.64
N LYS A 845 30.38 -23.98 -17.94
CA LYS A 845 29.44 -24.01 -19.07
C LYS A 845 27.98 -23.78 -18.64
N ILE A 846 27.71 -23.73 -17.34
CA ILE A 846 26.36 -23.53 -16.80
C ILE A 846 26.08 -22.04 -16.76
N LYS A 847 24.94 -21.62 -17.30
CA LYS A 847 24.47 -20.23 -17.27
C LYS A 847 23.55 -20.00 -16.08
N ASP A 848 23.58 -18.80 -15.52
CA ASP A 848 22.54 -18.33 -14.61
C ASP A 848 21.21 -18.06 -15.35
N SER A 849 20.15 -17.69 -14.62
CA SER A 849 18.83 -17.41 -15.21
C SER A 849 18.77 -16.14 -16.07
N LYS A 850 19.84 -15.34 -16.07
CA LYS A 850 20.02 -14.17 -16.95
C LYS A 850 20.87 -14.53 -18.18
N GLY A 851 21.24 -15.80 -18.34
CA GLY A 851 22.02 -16.32 -19.46
C GLY A 851 23.53 -16.09 -19.33
N ILE A 852 24.01 -15.63 -18.18
CA ILE A 852 25.39 -15.22 -17.92
C ILE A 852 26.22 -16.44 -17.50
N LEU A 853 27.41 -16.60 -18.08
CA LEU A 853 28.39 -17.62 -17.69
C LEU A 853 29.30 -17.13 -16.53
N PRO A 854 29.97 -18.03 -15.79
CA PRO A 854 30.91 -17.68 -14.72
C PRO A 854 31.98 -16.66 -15.13
N GLU A 855 32.65 -16.87 -16.27
CA GLU A 855 33.62 -15.93 -16.84
C GLU A 855 32.99 -14.55 -17.09
N GLN A 856 31.80 -14.51 -17.72
CA GLN A 856 31.11 -13.26 -18.04
C GLN A 856 30.72 -12.49 -16.78
N LEU A 857 30.33 -13.18 -15.71
CA LEU A 857 30.05 -12.60 -14.41
C LEU A 857 31.32 -12.03 -13.75
N ALA A 858 32.42 -12.81 -13.75
CA ALA A 858 33.72 -12.35 -13.24
C ALA A 858 34.22 -11.12 -14.01
N ARG A 859 34.14 -11.17 -15.34
CA ARG A 859 34.52 -10.08 -16.26
C ARG A 859 33.70 -8.83 -15.98
N LYS A 860 32.37 -8.95 -15.89
CA LYS A 860 31.47 -7.83 -15.57
C LYS A 860 31.88 -7.14 -14.26
N ILE A 861 32.04 -7.90 -13.17
CA ILE A 861 32.39 -7.32 -11.86
C ILE A 861 33.80 -6.70 -11.88
N ALA A 862 34.76 -7.29 -12.60
CA ALA A 862 36.15 -6.83 -12.66
C ALA A 862 36.37 -5.59 -13.56
N THR A 863 35.49 -5.34 -14.55
CA THR A 863 35.66 -4.26 -15.53
C THR A 863 34.65 -3.13 -15.45
N ASP A 864 33.47 -3.34 -14.85
CA ASP A 864 32.42 -2.32 -14.68
C ASP A 864 32.39 -1.80 -13.22
N PRO A 865 32.84 -0.56 -12.97
CA PRO A 865 32.81 0.05 -11.63
C PRO A 865 31.40 0.16 -11.03
N PHE A 866 30.36 0.30 -11.85
CA PHE A 866 28.98 0.38 -11.38
C PHE A 866 28.48 -1.00 -10.93
N ALA A 867 28.77 -2.06 -11.69
CA ALA A 867 28.47 -3.43 -11.26
C ALA A 867 29.22 -3.82 -9.98
N TYR A 868 30.48 -3.40 -9.83
CA TYR A 868 31.24 -3.58 -8.60
C TYR A 868 30.60 -2.83 -7.41
N GLU A 869 30.24 -1.56 -7.56
CA GLU A 869 29.68 -0.80 -6.44
C GLU A 869 28.26 -1.26 -6.06
N LEU A 870 27.43 -1.62 -7.04
CA LEU A 870 26.13 -2.25 -6.80
C LEU A 870 26.27 -3.56 -6.01
N LEU A 871 27.24 -4.40 -6.37
CA LEU A 871 27.57 -5.62 -5.62
C LEU A 871 28.07 -5.30 -4.21
N ASN A 872 28.90 -4.27 -4.04
CA ASN A 872 29.39 -3.85 -2.72
C ASN A 872 28.26 -3.39 -1.80
N GLN A 873 27.32 -2.59 -2.33
CA GLN A 873 26.15 -2.12 -1.60
C GLN A 873 25.27 -3.30 -1.18
N PHE A 874 24.98 -4.22 -2.10
CA PHE A 874 24.24 -5.45 -1.80
C PHE A 874 24.92 -6.30 -0.71
N LEU A 875 26.24 -6.53 -0.82
CA LEU A 875 26.99 -7.30 0.18
C LEU A 875 26.99 -6.60 1.55
N LYS A 876 27.15 -5.28 1.61
CA LYS A 876 27.05 -4.50 2.86
C LYS A 876 25.66 -4.59 3.48
N SER A 877 24.58 -4.53 2.68
CA SER A 877 23.21 -4.69 3.19
C SER A 877 22.92 -6.07 3.79
N GLU A 878 23.66 -7.10 3.35
CA GLU A 878 23.60 -8.47 3.88
C GLU A 878 24.61 -8.73 5.02
N ASP A 879 25.26 -7.70 5.59
CA ASP A 879 26.32 -7.80 6.61
C ASP A 879 27.50 -8.70 6.18
N ARG A 880 27.87 -8.64 4.89
CA ARG A 880 28.96 -9.42 4.29
C ARG A 880 30.20 -8.57 4.06
N SER A 881 31.36 -9.13 4.39
CA SER A 881 32.66 -8.53 4.10
C SER A 881 32.90 -8.39 2.58
N VAL A 882 33.19 -7.19 2.10
CA VAL A 882 33.53 -6.88 0.70
C VAL A 882 35.01 -7.16 0.41
N VAL A 883 35.39 -7.43 -0.84
CA VAL A 883 36.79 -7.50 -1.31
C VAL A 883 37.08 -6.40 -2.33
N SER A 884 38.34 -6.10 -2.57
CA SER A 884 38.74 -5.04 -3.51
C SER A 884 38.44 -5.41 -4.97
N LEU A 885 38.27 -4.40 -5.82
CA LEU A 885 38.18 -4.59 -7.28
C LEU A 885 39.39 -5.36 -7.85
N ASP A 886 40.58 -5.19 -7.26
CA ASP A 886 41.79 -5.97 -7.58
C ASP A 886 41.64 -7.48 -7.30
N THR A 887 40.86 -7.85 -6.28
CA THR A 887 40.52 -9.26 -6.02
C THR A 887 39.62 -9.83 -7.12
N TYR A 888 38.65 -9.05 -7.61
CA TYR A 888 37.81 -9.48 -8.74
C TYR A 888 38.59 -9.55 -10.07
N LYS A 889 39.58 -8.69 -10.29
CA LYS A 889 40.52 -8.83 -11.42
C LYS A 889 41.30 -10.14 -11.34
N LYS A 890 41.81 -10.51 -10.17
CA LYS A 890 42.45 -11.82 -9.94
C LYS A 890 41.48 -12.99 -10.11
N VAL A 891 40.21 -12.86 -9.72
CA VAL A 891 39.18 -13.88 -10.01
C VAL A 891 38.97 -14.07 -11.52
N LEU A 892 39.08 -13.00 -12.32
CA LEU A 892 39.00 -13.08 -13.78
C LEU A 892 40.19 -13.82 -14.41
N GLU A 893 41.38 -13.79 -13.79
CA GLU A 893 42.59 -14.48 -14.30
C GLU A 893 42.49 -16.02 -14.29
N PHE A 894 41.45 -16.60 -13.68
CA PHE A 894 41.17 -18.05 -13.67
C PHE A 894 40.31 -18.53 -14.86
N PHE A 895 39.96 -17.63 -15.80
CA PHE A 895 39.14 -17.93 -16.99
C PHE A 895 39.84 -17.51 -18.28
#